data_AF-A0A2X0SFK8-F1
#
_entry.id   AF-A0A2X0SFK8-F1
#
_cell.length_a   1.000
_cell.length_b   1.000
_cell.length_c   1.000
_cell.angle_alpha   90.00
_cell.angle_beta   90.00
_cell.angle_gamma   90.00
#
_symmetry.space_group_name_H-M   'P 1'
#
loop_
_entity.id
_entity.type
_entity.pdbx_description
1 polymer ?
#
loop_
_entity_poly.entity_id
_entity_poly.type
_entity_poly.pdbx_seq_one_letter_code
_entity_poly.pdbx_strand_id
1 'polypeptide(L)'
;MKSYFIQLLCVIGAVSCASAAPLKDEFSDDFLMGTALGSRHVNHHYRYPMRQDAKELAVVTREFNCLTAENLMKMEYLQPREGFFNFEQADEFMAFAEENGMAVVGHALVWHSQTPDWLFKDKSGNPVSREVLIARMRNHIHTVVGRYKGRIKYWDVVNEAIDTKMVVDESLPLDEEGNPQKKRVAFYRDSPWLQIIGEDYIELAFRFAHEADPGARLLYNDFSMTDRAKVEFAAGMVQGLKARGVPIDGVGMQAHWHLDYPAVEQLQESIDILAATGVKLSITELDIGVLPRGNHYQGADVSRREELRAELNPYTNGIPAEILREQGEKYRALFEVFRKNREHLERVTVWGVSDKDSWKNNWPVPGRTAAPLLFDANYQPKPAYYALQKPSMVVIICDDLNDSIAGMGGHPQAKTPNIDRLMERGVRFENAASNCPLCGPSRASLWSGLLPTSTGYYGSNQQANHWRKNPVLKEAPTLFEHFTRNGYRNFSTGKIHHNGHEELSIFQNPDGFPGFGSKPNFGPIPNDGKPKNLRNGVLPPWMPAKLRKEGGWGDGFGPVQDLKPYGAEYGWTMFYSGEPWEFRNGHDRDPMPDEMHAAEAVKFLKQNHEAPFLLTVGFTRPHSPWYAPQEYFDQFPLETIELAPILKNDTDDCAKILVEQNDIAQPWGWQKYRKIMENGGEQQLRQWTQAYLACVAFVDDQAGKILDALDESPYACNTLVILTSDHGYHMGEKEYLFKYSPWEESVRIPLVVAGPGVATNLACSTPVSLIDLYPTFTDYARMPPPPRLDGFSLRPLLEDPAAGKWAGPAFSLAASASKVPVEQNVPAKASDQHFSLRTERYRYIRCRNGEEELYDHRNDPNEWINLAGNPEFGQELASLREKLEQAVPQD
;
A
#
# COMPACT_ATOMS: atom_id res chain seq x y z
N MET A 1 21.06 -14.02 -29.41
CA MET A 1 22.08 -13.26 -28.65
C MET A 1 22.36 -11.93 -29.34
N LYS A 2 21.67 -10.87 -28.89
CA LYS A 2 22.01 -9.44 -29.01
C LYS A 2 20.95 -8.72 -28.16
N SER A 3 21.32 -8.39 -26.92
CA SER A 3 20.45 -7.66 -25.97
C SER A 3 20.21 -6.26 -26.48
N TYR A 4 18.94 -5.91 -26.69
CA TYR A 4 18.51 -4.52 -26.81
C TYR A 4 18.08 -4.05 -25.41
N PHE A 5 18.96 -3.34 -24.73
CA PHE A 5 18.60 -2.49 -23.58
C PHE A 5 17.83 -1.30 -24.14
N ILE A 6 16.51 -1.27 -23.98
CA ILE A 6 15.72 -0.06 -24.16
C ILE A 6 15.84 0.73 -22.86
N GLN A 7 16.58 1.85 -22.90
CA GLN A 7 16.54 2.86 -21.86
C GLN A 7 15.14 3.49 -21.86
N LEU A 8 14.35 3.19 -20.84
CA LEU A 8 13.10 3.89 -20.57
C LEU A 8 13.44 5.32 -20.10
N LEU A 9 13.36 6.28 -21.01
CA LEU A 9 13.42 7.71 -20.69
C LEU A 9 12.05 8.14 -20.13
N CYS A 10 11.88 8.09 -18.81
CA CYS A 10 10.80 8.79 -18.13
C CYS A 10 11.06 10.31 -18.23
N VAL A 11 10.47 10.96 -19.23
CA VAL A 11 10.37 12.42 -19.28
C VAL A 11 9.29 12.83 -18.28
N ILE A 12 9.67 13.09 -17.03
CA ILE A 12 8.78 13.69 -16.05
C ILE A 12 8.87 15.22 -16.22
N GLY A 13 7.97 15.77 -17.04
CA GLY A 13 7.54 17.15 -16.82
C GLY A 13 6.89 17.24 -15.44
N ALA A 14 7.02 18.38 -14.75
CA ALA A 14 6.42 18.59 -13.43
C ALA A 14 4.90 18.29 -13.47
N VAL A 15 4.52 17.08 -13.07
CA VAL A 15 3.11 16.69 -12.93
C VAL A 15 2.62 17.37 -11.66
N SER A 16 1.81 18.41 -11.81
CA SER A 16 1.07 19.03 -10.71
C SER A 16 0.25 17.95 -10.02
N CYS A 17 0.61 17.65 -8.78
CA CYS A 17 -0.08 16.64 -8.01
C CYS A 17 -1.39 17.16 -7.43
N ALA A 18 -2.35 16.25 -7.26
CA ALA A 18 -3.68 16.60 -6.80
C ALA A 18 -3.69 16.95 -5.30
N SER A 19 -4.71 17.69 -4.87
CA SER A 19 -4.81 18.23 -3.50
C SER A 19 -5.06 17.13 -2.48
N ALA A 20 -4.02 16.60 -1.84
CA ALA A 20 -4.18 15.71 -0.67
C ALA A 20 -4.65 16.50 0.57
N ALA A 21 -5.20 15.84 1.58
CA ALA A 21 -5.53 16.47 2.86
C ALA A 21 -4.27 17.14 3.47
N PRO A 22 -4.40 18.31 4.12
CA PRO A 22 -3.25 18.92 4.80
C PRO A 22 -2.67 18.00 5.89
N LEU A 23 -1.35 18.02 6.07
CA LEU A 23 -0.69 17.12 7.05
C LEU A 23 -1.22 17.30 8.48
N LYS A 24 -1.49 18.54 8.91
CA LYS A 24 -2.08 18.84 10.22
C LYS A 24 -3.45 18.20 10.44
N ASP A 25 -4.21 17.98 9.37
CA ASP A 25 -5.53 17.36 9.44
C ASP A 25 -5.38 15.83 9.42
N GLU A 26 -4.51 15.30 8.55
CA GLU A 26 -4.20 13.86 8.46
C GLU A 26 -3.68 13.27 9.78
N PHE A 27 -2.96 14.04 10.58
CA PHE A 27 -2.40 13.61 11.87
C PHE A 27 -3.07 14.24 13.10
N SER A 28 -4.21 14.91 12.92
CA SER A 28 -4.89 15.68 13.99
C SER A 28 -5.24 14.86 15.23
N ASP A 29 -5.58 13.57 15.06
CA ASP A 29 -5.87 12.63 16.15
C ASP A 29 -4.62 11.99 16.77
N ASP A 30 -3.45 12.16 16.16
CA ASP A 30 -2.20 11.51 16.58
C ASP A 30 -1.25 12.48 17.29
N PHE A 31 -0.89 13.60 16.66
CA PHE A 31 0.06 14.60 17.19
C PHE A 31 0.03 15.93 16.43
N LEU A 32 0.64 16.98 17.00
CA LEU A 32 0.85 18.23 16.28
C LEU A 32 1.86 18.04 15.14
N MET A 33 1.50 18.53 13.95
CA MET A 33 2.42 18.61 12.81
C MET A 33 3.04 20.00 12.76
N GLY A 34 4.36 20.04 12.92
CA GLY A 34 5.12 21.28 12.94
C GLY A 34 6.16 21.40 11.84
N THR A 35 6.62 22.63 11.64
CA THR A 35 7.77 22.95 10.80
C THR A 35 8.65 24.00 11.48
N ALA A 36 9.96 23.91 11.25
CA ALA A 36 10.90 24.93 11.67
C ALA A 36 10.89 26.08 10.65
N LEU A 37 10.68 27.30 11.14
CA LEU A 37 10.70 28.49 10.32
C LEU A 37 11.74 29.47 10.87
N GLY A 38 12.71 29.81 10.02
CA GLY A 38 13.82 30.68 10.35
C GLY A 38 14.66 31.05 9.14
N SER A 39 15.59 31.96 9.36
CA SER A 39 16.33 32.74 8.37
C SER A 39 17.60 32.04 7.84
N ARG A 40 17.98 32.34 6.60
CA ARG A 40 19.11 31.72 5.90
C ARG A 40 20.51 32.16 6.37
N HIS A 41 21.43 31.18 6.40
CA HIS A 41 22.90 31.19 6.50
C HIS A 41 23.52 31.07 7.89
N VAL A 42 24.04 29.86 8.16
CA VAL A 42 25.20 29.61 9.02
C VAL A 42 26.35 30.50 8.51
N ASN A 43 26.68 31.61 9.19
CA ASN A 43 27.77 32.59 8.94
C ASN A 43 27.42 34.04 8.47
N HIS A 44 26.35 34.71 8.93
CA HIS A 44 26.19 36.16 8.68
C HIS A 44 25.82 36.98 9.92
N HIS A 45 26.62 37.99 10.26
CA HIS A 45 26.68 38.43 11.66
C HIS A 45 25.47 39.17 12.26
N TYR A 46 24.50 39.77 11.56
CA TYR A 46 23.48 40.60 12.28
C TYR A 46 22.10 40.83 11.62
N ARG A 47 21.64 40.05 10.62
CA ARG A 47 20.27 40.24 10.05
C ARG A 47 19.69 38.95 9.50
N TYR A 48 18.61 38.50 10.14
CA TYR A 48 17.99 37.19 9.92
C TYR A 48 16.45 37.28 9.93
N PRO A 49 15.80 38.03 9.01
CA PRO A 49 14.35 38.18 9.05
C PRO A 49 13.63 36.85 8.81
N MET A 50 12.46 36.69 9.45
CA MET A 50 11.50 35.66 9.04
C MET A 50 11.23 35.83 7.54
N ARG A 51 11.30 34.73 6.79
CA ARG A 51 11.11 34.77 5.34
C ARG A 51 9.65 35.12 5.05
N GLN A 52 9.43 36.24 4.36
CA GLN A 52 8.12 36.64 3.84
C GLN A 52 7.90 36.09 2.42
N ASP A 53 8.33 34.85 2.16
CA ASP A 53 8.07 34.16 0.89
C ASP A 53 6.63 33.66 0.90
N ALA A 54 5.76 34.30 0.11
CA ALA A 54 4.34 33.97 0.07
C ALA A 54 4.06 32.49 -0.26
N LYS A 55 4.92 31.83 -1.04
CA LYS A 55 4.76 30.40 -1.35
C LYS A 55 5.09 29.51 -0.15
N GLU A 56 6.15 29.86 0.58
CA GLU A 56 6.51 29.18 1.83
C GLU A 56 5.39 29.32 2.84
N LEU A 57 4.93 30.56 3.10
CA LEU A 57 3.89 30.82 4.09
C LEU A 57 2.58 30.12 3.72
N ALA A 58 2.22 30.03 2.44
CA ALA A 58 1.05 29.27 2.00
C ALA A 58 1.14 27.78 2.34
N VAL A 59 2.30 27.14 2.14
CA VAL A 59 2.53 25.75 2.57
C VAL A 59 2.48 25.68 4.10
N VAL A 60 3.13 26.59 4.80
CA VAL A 60 3.15 26.61 6.28
C VAL A 60 1.73 26.65 6.86
N THR A 61 0.89 27.58 6.40
CA THR A 61 -0.49 27.74 6.87
C THR A 61 -1.40 26.59 6.46
N ARG A 62 -1.15 25.98 5.30
CA ARG A 62 -1.91 24.82 4.84
C ARG A 62 -1.58 23.61 5.71
N GLU A 63 -0.31 23.25 5.81
CA GLU A 63 0.13 21.92 6.26
C GLU A 63 0.36 21.77 7.76
N PHE A 64 0.71 22.84 8.48
CA PHE A 64 1.22 22.73 9.84
C PHE A 64 0.32 23.46 10.85
N ASN A 65 0.33 22.98 12.09
CA ASN A 65 -0.37 23.59 13.24
C ASN A 65 0.59 23.90 14.41
N CYS A 66 1.90 23.76 14.20
CA CYS A 66 2.94 24.11 15.16
C CYS A 66 4.17 24.72 14.46
N LEU A 67 4.77 25.75 15.04
CA LEU A 67 6.00 26.37 14.53
C LEU A 67 7.13 26.25 15.54
N THR A 68 8.32 25.93 15.05
CA THR A 68 9.55 25.98 15.85
C THR A 68 10.41 27.15 15.38
N ALA A 69 10.86 27.98 16.33
CA ALA A 69 11.60 29.22 16.08
C ALA A 69 13.09 28.97 15.75
N GLU A 70 13.36 28.06 14.80
CA GLU A 70 14.67 27.56 14.32
C GLU A 70 15.89 28.22 15.00
N ASN A 71 16.53 29.22 14.36
CA ASN A 71 17.62 29.97 14.98
C ASN A 71 17.16 31.24 15.71
N LEU A 72 15.95 31.75 15.42
CA LEU A 72 15.48 33.07 15.84
C LEU A 72 15.47 33.28 17.36
N MET A 73 15.20 32.21 18.12
CA MET A 73 15.13 32.27 19.59
C MET A 73 16.39 31.73 20.29
N LYS A 74 17.47 31.45 19.56
CA LYS A 74 18.75 31.06 20.17
C LYS A 74 19.44 32.27 20.83
N MET A 75 20.18 32.01 21.90
CA MET A 75 20.73 33.06 22.77
C MET A 75 21.64 34.06 22.04
N GLU A 76 22.46 33.62 21.10
CA GLU A 76 23.33 34.52 20.31
C GLU A 76 22.53 35.60 19.55
N TYR A 77 21.28 35.32 19.17
CA TYR A 77 20.43 36.27 18.44
C TYR A 77 19.52 37.07 19.37
N LEU A 78 18.93 36.43 20.38
CA LEU A 78 18.07 37.12 21.35
C LEU A 78 18.88 38.02 22.28
N GLN A 79 20.10 37.63 22.66
CA GLN A 79 20.91 38.33 23.65
C GLN A 79 22.41 38.38 23.27
N PRO A 80 22.78 39.00 22.13
CA PRO A 80 24.15 38.99 21.61
C PRO A 80 25.19 39.67 22.53
N ARG A 81 24.75 40.51 23.46
CA ARG A 81 25.61 41.21 24.42
C ARG A 81 24.91 41.43 25.76
N GLU A 82 25.70 41.59 26.82
CA GLU A 82 25.19 41.78 28.19
C GLU A 82 24.21 42.96 28.28
N GLY A 83 23.06 42.72 28.91
CA GLY A 83 22.03 43.75 29.15
C GLY A 83 21.19 44.16 27.92
N PHE A 84 21.40 43.56 26.75
CA PHE A 84 20.64 43.89 25.53
C PHE A 84 19.87 42.66 25.03
N PHE A 85 18.56 42.81 24.79
CA PHE A 85 17.73 41.81 24.14
C PHE A 85 17.17 42.34 22.83
N ASN A 86 17.18 41.50 21.79
CA ASN A 86 16.54 41.77 20.51
C ASN A 86 15.35 40.84 20.30
N PHE A 87 14.13 41.36 20.42
CA PHE A 87 12.89 40.59 20.28
C PHE A 87 12.15 40.84 18.97
N GLU A 88 12.61 41.74 18.10
CA GLU A 88 11.85 42.20 16.92
C GLU A 88 11.34 41.02 16.06
N GLN A 89 12.23 40.10 15.71
CA GLN A 89 11.90 38.95 14.85
C GLN A 89 11.17 37.84 15.59
N ALA A 90 11.48 37.64 16.87
CA ALA A 90 10.76 36.69 17.70
C ALA A 90 9.31 37.15 17.90
N ASP A 91 9.07 38.45 18.03
CA ASP A 91 7.72 39.03 18.10
C ASP A 91 6.97 38.92 16.76
N GLU A 92 7.64 39.14 15.61
CA GLU A 92 7.06 38.92 14.27
C GLU A 92 6.65 37.45 14.08
N PHE A 93 7.54 36.52 14.44
CA PHE A 93 7.27 35.08 14.39
C PHE A 93 6.09 34.68 15.28
N MET A 94 6.02 35.22 16.51
CA MET A 94 4.90 34.98 17.41
C MET A 94 3.59 35.52 16.87
N ALA A 95 3.60 36.74 16.29
CA ALA A 95 2.41 37.34 15.71
C ALA A 95 1.87 36.49 14.54
N PHE A 96 2.75 36.00 13.66
CA PHE A 96 2.35 35.11 12.58
C PHE A 96 1.75 33.80 13.10
N ALA A 97 2.38 33.18 14.11
CA ALA A 97 1.87 31.95 14.72
C ALA A 97 0.48 32.16 15.33
N GLU A 98 0.27 33.26 16.05
CA GLU A 98 -0.99 33.61 16.69
C GLU A 98 -2.10 33.92 15.69
N GLU A 99 -1.78 34.70 14.63
CA GLU A 99 -2.73 35.01 13.55
C GLU A 99 -3.25 33.74 12.86
N ASN A 100 -2.41 32.70 12.79
CA ASN A 100 -2.76 31.41 12.17
C ASN A 100 -3.13 30.31 13.17
N GLY A 101 -3.29 30.64 14.45
CA GLY A 101 -3.71 29.69 15.50
C GLY A 101 -2.73 28.52 15.73
N MET A 102 -1.44 28.73 15.49
CA MET A 102 -0.42 27.70 15.59
C MET A 102 0.20 27.65 16.99
N ALA A 103 0.48 26.44 17.48
CA ALA A 103 1.30 26.27 18.67
C ALA A 103 2.75 26.68 18.40
N VAL A 104 3.45 27.17 19.41
CA VAL A 104 4.86 27.60 19.28
C VAL A 104 5.79 26.78 20.15
N VAL A 105 6.95 26.44 19.59
CA VAL A 105 8.12 25.89 20.28
C VAL A 105 9.22 26.96 20.29
N GLY A 106 9.61 27.38 21.49
CA GLY A 106 10.79 28.21 21.70
C GLY A 106 12.05 27.35 21.72
N HIS A 107 12.98 27.64 20.80
CA HIS A 107 14.20 26.86 20.59
C HIS A 107 15.40 27.81 20.45
N ALA A 108 16.42 27.77 21.32
CA ALA A 108 16.52 27.04 22.59
C ALA A 108 17.16 27.94 23.66
N LEU A 109 16.83 27.70 24.93
CA LEU A 109 17.22 28.59 26.05
C LEU A 109 18.68 28.41 26.49
N VAL A 110 19.14 27.16 26.57
CA VAL A 110 20.52 26.80 26.95
C VAL A 110 21.06 25.80 25.94
N TRP A 111 22.15 26.17 25.27
CA TRP A 111 22.85 25.30 24.33
C TRP A 111 24.36 25.50 24.45
N HIS A 112 25.13 24.48 24.10
CA HIS A 112 26.59 24.56 24.09
C HIS A 112 27.11 25.36 22.88
N SER A 113 26.33 25.41 21.80
CA SER A 113 26.62 26.16 20.57
C SER A 113 25.74 27.42 20.49
N GLN A 114 26.10 28.36 19.61
CA GLN A 114 25.38 29.62 19.37
C GLN A 114 24.97 30.35 20.66
N THR A 115 25.89 30.35 21.63
CA THR A 115 25.80 31.08 22.89
C THR A 115 26.94 32.09 22.94
N PRO A 116 26.67 33.38 23.18
CA PRO A 116 27.67 34.42 23.00
C PRO A 116 28.74 34.42 24.09
N ASP A 117 29.99 34.64 23.69
CA ASP A 117 31.20 34.57 24.54
C ASP A 117 31.12 35.39 25.83
N TRP A 118 30.44 36.55 25.80
CA TRP A 118 30.32 37.44 26.95
C TRP A 118 29.64 36.74 28.14
N LEU A 119 28.83 35.72 27.89
CA LEU A 119 28.11 34.99 28.92
C LEU A 119 29.07 34.23 29.85
N PHE A 120 30.09 33.62 29.27
CA PHE A 120 31.06 32.78 29.95
C PHE A 120 32.30 33.52 30.42
N LYS A 121 32.60 34.68 29.82
CA LYS A 121 33.85 35.41 30.06
C LYS A 121 33.63 36.73 30.79
N ASP A 122 34.61 37.13 31.59
CA ASP A 122 34.72 38.47 32.15
C ASP A 122 35.29 39.46 31.12
N LYS A 123 35.45 40.73 31.51
CA LYS A 123 36.01 41.78 30.63
C LYS A 123 37.49 41.55 30.26
N SER A 124 38.18 40.66 30.97
CA SER A 124 39.57 40.26 30.73
C SER A 124 39.68 38.97 29.89
N GLY A 125 38.55 38.36 29.53
CA GLY A 125 38.49 37.13 28.75
C GLY A 125 38.60 35.83 29.58
N ASN A 126 38.63 35.92 30.91
CA ASN A 126 38.70 34.74 31.78
C ASN A 126 37.29 34.16 32.02
N PRO A 127 37.15 32.84 32.27
CA PRO A 127 35.89 32.26 32.71
C PRO A 127 35.33 32.97 33.95
N VAL A 128 34.02 33.25 33.95
CA VAL A 128 33.33 33.84 35.11
C VAL A 128 33.12 32.81 36.23
N SER A 129 32.77 33.28 37.43
CA SER A 129 32.39 32.37 38.52
C SER A 129 31.06 31.67 38.26
N ARG A 130 30.84 30.54 38.94
CA ARG A 130 29.58 29.80 38.95
C ARG A 130 28.38 30.70 39.22
N GLU A 131 28.46 31.54 40.25
CA GLU A 131 27.37 32.43 40.68
C GLU A 131 27.03 33.46 39.59
N VAL A 132 28.04 33.99 38.90
CA VAL A 132 27.85 34.93 37.79
C VAL A 132 27.16 34.24 36.62
N LEU A 133 27.60 33.04 36.24
CA LEU A 133 26.98 32.32 35.13
C LEU A 133 25.54 31.90 35.45
N ILE A 134 25.26 31.44 36.68
CA ILE A 134 23.90 31.14 37.15
C ILE A 134 23.02 32.39 37.09
N ALA A 135 23.51 33.54 37.56
CA ALA A 135 22.75 34.79 37.52
C ALA A 135 22.45 35.25 36.08
N ARG A 136 23.41 35.10 35.16
CA ARG A 136 23.24 35.40 33.73
C ARG A 136 22.23 34.46 33.06
N MET A 137 22.34 33.16 33.32
CA MET A 137 21.38 32.15 32.84
C MET A 137 19.96 32.44 33.36
N ARG A 138 19.82 32.73 34.65
CA ARG A 138 18.54 33.07 35.26
C ARG A 138 17.94 34.32 34.60
N ASN A 139 18.73 35.38 34.44
CA ASN A 139 18.27 36.61 33.81
C ASN A 139 17.81 36.38 32.36
N HIS A 140 18.58 35.61 31.58
CA HIS A 140 18.20 35.26 30.22
C HIS A 140 16.85 34.53 30.19
N ILE A 141 16.76 33.40 30.91
CA ILE A 141 15.57 32.54 30.91
C ILE A 141 14.34 33.32 31.41
N HIS A 142 14.44 34.05 32.52
CA HIS A 142 13.31 34.83 33.05
C HIS A 142 12.87 35.95 32.10
N THR A 143 13.80 36.59 31.40
CA THR A 143 13.45 37.66 30.45
C THR A 143 12.76 37.07 29.22
N VAL A 144 13.33 36.02 28.61
CA VAL A 144 12.83 35.43 27.37
C VAL A 144 11.52 34.66 27.61
N VAL A 145 11.51 33.72 28.55
CA VAL A 145 10.31 32.94 28.88
C VAL A 145 9.22 33.84 29.45
N GLY A 146 9.57 34.79 30.32
CA GLY A 146 8.61 35.72 30.91
C GLY A 146 7.94 36.64 29.89
N ARG A 147 8.65 37.06 28.83
CA ARG A 147 8.08 37.86 27.73
C ARG A 147 6.94 37.12 27.01
N TYR A 148 7.11 35.82 26.80
CA TYR A 148 6.18 34.99 26.04
C TYR A 148 5.31 34.07 26.92
N LYS A 149 5.20 34.39 28.21
CA LYS A 149 4.43 33.62 29.18
C LYS A 149 3.00 33.36 28.71
N GLY A 150 2.61 32.09 28.70
CA GLY A 150 1.29 31.62 28.26
C GLY A 150 1.07 31.65 26.74
N ARG A 151 2.05 32.09 25.94
CA ARG A 151 1.98 32.20 24.48
C ARG A 151 2.81 31.12 23.78
N ILE A 152 3.93 30.70 24.37
CA ILE A 152 4.74 29.58 23.87
C ILE A 152 4.35 28.30 24.61
N LYS A 153 4.00 27.26 23.84
CA LYS A 153 3.52 25.99 24.39
C LYS A 153 4.65 25.08 24.84
N TYR A 154 5.76 25.06 24.10
CA TYR A 154 6.91 24.19 24.35
C TYR A 154 8.20 25.02 24.42
N TRP A 155 9.08 24.69 25.36
CA TRP A 155 10.46 25.21 25.40
C TRP A 155 11.45 24.06 25.33
N ASP A 156 12.34 24.11 24.35
CA ASP A 156 13.58 23.34 24.39
C ASP A 156 14.52 24.05 25.37
N VAL A 157 14.51 23.59 26.63
CA VAL A 157 15.17 24.27 27.74
C VAL A 157 16.68 24.07 27.66
N VAL A 158 17.11 22.82 27.48
CA VAL A 158 18.51 22.46 27.30
C VAL A 158 18.63 21.63 26.03
N ASN A 159 19.51 22.07 25.13
CA ASN A 159 19.79 21.43 23.87
C ASN A 159 21.15 20.72 23.90
N GLU A 160 21.23 19.45 23.49
CA GLU A 160 22.46 18.71 23.18
C GLU A 160 23.51 18.64 24.30
N ALA A 161 23.05 18.35 25.52
CA ALA A 161 23.90 18.23 26.70
C ALA A 161 24.60 16.87 26.82
N ILE A 162 24.28 15.89 25.98
CA ILE A 162 24.85 14.54 26.05
C ILE A 162 25.66 14.26 24.78
N ASP A 163 26.84 13.68 24.96
CA ASP A 163 27.69 13.19 23.88
C ASP A 163 28.00 11.70 24.05
N THR A 164 28.52 11.06 23.00
CA THR A 164 28.90 9.64 23.02
C THR A 164 30.32 9.44 22.51
N LYS A 165 30.97 8.38 23.00
CA LYS A 165 32.27 7.94 22.49
C LYS A 165 32.38 6.42 22.51
N MET A 166 33.22 5.88 21.63
CA MET A 166 33.60 4.47 21.68
C MET A 166 34.72 4.30 22.72
N VAL A 167 34.54 3.36 23.64
CA VAL A 167 35.55 2.94 24.62
C VAL A 167 35.80 1.45 24.48
N VAL A 168 37.00 1.00 24.83
CA VAL A 168 37.31 -0.44 24.87
C VAL A 168 36.43 -1.08 25.95
N ASP A 169 35.78 -2.19 25.59
CA ASP A 169 35.06 -3.02 26.54
C ASP A 169 35.98 -4.15 27.04
N GLU A 170 36.66 -3.90 28.15
CA GLU A 170 37.57 -4.86 28.77
C GLU A 170 36.86 -6.13 29.30
N SER A 171 35.52 -6.15 29.32
CA SER A 171 34.73 -7.32 29.73
C SER A 171 34.39 -8.30 28.60
N LEU A 172 34.62 -7.92 27.34
CA LEU A 172 34.37 -8.76 26.17
C LEU A 172 35.67 -9.44 25.70
N PRO A 173 35.60 -10.66 25.14
CA PRO A 173 36.76 -11.29 24.50
C PRO A 173 37.24 -10.45 23.32
N LEU A 174 38.49 -10.64 22.89
CA LEU A 174 38.99 -10.07 21.63
C LEU A 174 38.11 -10.57 20.46
N ASP A 175 37.99 -9.77 19.40
CA ASP A 175 37.32 -10.21 18.17
C ASP A 175 38.10 -11.31 17.43
N GLU A 176 37.55 -11.83 16.33
CA GLU A 176 38.17 -12.91 15.54
C GLU A 176 39.54 -12.51 14.97
N GLU A 177 39.82 -11.20 14.85
CA GLU A 177 41.11 -10.66 14.43
C GLU A 177 42.05 -10.32 15.60
N GLY A 178 41.65 -10.58 16.85
CA GLY A 178 42.45 -10.35 18.04
C GLY A 178 42.45 -8.90 18.56
N ASN A 179 41.51 -8.05 18.13
CA ASN A 179 41.41 -6.66 18.58
C ASN A 179 40.46 -6.52 19.78
N PRO A 180 40.71 -5.55 20.69
CA PRO A 180 39.79 -5.21 21.76
C PRO A 180 38.46 -4.71 21.21
N GLN A 181 37.38 -5.34 21.64
CA GLN A 181 36.04 -4.90 21.30
C GLN A 181 35.75 -3.54 21.94
N LYS A 182 34.93 -2.72 21.26
CA LYS A 182 34.57 -1.38 21.73
C LYS A 182 33.07 -1.31 21.97
N LYS A 183 32.66 -0.69 23.07
CA LYS A 183 31.28 -0.28 23.32
C LYS A 183 31.13 1.23 23.23
N ARG A 184 29.91 1.67 22.93
CA ARG A 184 29.58 3.09 23.02
C ARG A 184 29.14 3.43 24.43
N VAL A 185 29.60 4.57 24.93
CA VAL A 185 29.18 5.13 26.21
C VAL A 185 28.75 6.58 26.03
N ALA A 186 27.74 7.00 26.80
CA ALA A 186 27.25 8.37 26.84
C ALA A 186 27.77 9.10 28.08
N PHE A 187 27.94 10.41 27.97
CA PHE A 187 28.41 11.29 29.04
C PHE A 187 27.93 12.72 28.81
N TYR A 188 27.93 13.57 29.85
CA TYR A 188 27.63 14.98 29.68
C TYR A 188 28.68 15.65 28.77
N ARG A 189 28.21 16.38 27.77
CA ARG A 189 29.03 17.10 26.81
C ARG A 189 29.91 18.12 27.55
N ASP A 190 31.20 18.09 27.24
CA ASP A 190 32.12 19.10 27.73
C ASP A 190 31.75 20.47 27.14
N SER A 191 31.40 21.40 28.00
CA SER A 191 30.91 22.73 27.63
C SER A 191 31.22 23.74 28.73
N PRO A 192 31.31 25.06 28.42
CA PRO A 192 31.48 26.08 29.44
C PRO A 192 30.40 26.04 30.54
N TRP A 193 29.17 25.63 30.19
CA TRP A 193 28.09 25.39 31.14
C TRP A 193 28.48 24.33 32.19
N LEU A 194 28.91 23.15 31.74
CA LEU A 194 29.34 22.06 32.62
C LEU A 194 30.61 22.42 33.40
N GLN A 195 31.59 23.07 32.76
CA GLN A 195 32.88 23.39 33.37
C GLN A 195 32.77 24.45 34.48
N ILE A 196 31.91 25.46 34.30
CA ILE A 196 31.79 26.59 35.23
C ILE A 196 30.75 26.32 36.32
N ILE A 197 29.60 25.72 36.00
CA ILE A 197 28.52 25.46 36.96
C ILE A 197 28.62 24.05 37.56
N GLY A 198 28.85 23.04 36.73
CA GLY A 198 28.65 21.63 37.05
C GLY A 198 27.33 21.10 36.52
N GLU A 199 27.06 19.80 36.67
CA GLU A 199 25.90 19.09 36.08
C GLU A 199 24.54 19.69 36.45
N ASP A 200 24.45 20.39 37.59
CA ASP A 200 23.22 21.01 38.07
C ASP A 200 22.77 22.22 37.24
N TYR A 201 23.55 22.69 36.25
CA TYR A 201 23.10 23.72 35.31
C TYR A 201 21.81 23.32 34.57
N ILE A 202 21.65 22.03 34.26
CA ILE A 202 20.45 21.50 33.59
C ILE A 202 19.25 21.68 34.51
N GLU A 203 19.34 21.21 35.75
CA GLU A 203 18.28 21.35 36.75
C GLU A 203 17.91 22.83 36.98
N LEU A 204 18.90 23.70 37.12
CA LEU A 204 18.68 25.14 37.30
C LEU A 204 17.94 25.75 36.11
N ALA A 205 18.30 25.40 34.87
CA ALA A 205 17.64 25.91 33.67
C ALA A 205 16.14 25.54 33.65
N PHE A 206 15.80 24.27 33.94
CA PHE A 206 14.41 23.83 34.03
C PHE A 206 13.63 24.55 35.13
N ARG A 207 14.22 24.70 36.32
CA ARG A 207 13.59 25.44 37.43
C ARG A 207 13.35 26.90 37.05
N PHE A 208 14.31 27.58 36.43
CA PHE A 208 14.15 28.97 36.00
C PHE A 208 13.09 29.13 34.90
N ALA A 209 13.02 28.19 33.95
CA ALA A 209 12.00 28.22 32.92
C ALA A 209 10.60 28.05 33.51
N HIS A 210 10.44 27.10 34.45
CA HIS A 210 9.17 26.88 35.15
C HIS A 210 8.78 28.04 36.07
N GLU A 211 9.75 28.67 36.76
CA GLU A 211 9.49 29.88 37.55
C GLU A 211 8.93 31.01 36.68
N ALA A 212 9.47 31.19 35.47
CA ALA A 212 9.04 32.22 34.54
C ALA A 212 7.64 31.91 33.96
N ASP A 213 7.44 30.67 33.49
CA ASP A 213 6.15 30.18 32.99
C ASP A 213 5.84 28.74 33.45
N PRO A 214 5.06 28.58 34.53
CA PRO A 214 4.65 27.27 35.00
C PRO A 214 3.71 26.50 34.05
N GLY A 215 3.11 27.17 33.07
CA GLY A 215 2.15 26.59 32.13
C GLY A 215 2.77 26.06 30.83
N ALA A 216 4.03 26.39 30.55
CA ALA A 216 4.74 25.91 29.38
C ALA A 216 5.28 24.49 29.60
N ARG A 217 5.35 23.70 28.53
CA ARG A 217 5.97 22.37 28.56
C ARG A 217 7.48 22.48 28.37
N LEU A 218 8.22 21.89 29.29
CA LEU A 218 9.68 22.02 29.34
C LEU A 218 10.36 20.74 28.88
N LEU A 219 11.12 20.84 27.79
CA LEU A 219 11.73 19.71 27.11
C LEU A 219 13.25 19.73 27.20
N TYR A 220 13.84 18.54 27.31
CA TYR A 220 15.23 18.29 26.97
C TYR A 220 15.32 17.87 25.49
N ASN A 221 16.10 18.55 24.65
CA ASN A 221 16.19 18.26 23.21
C ASN A 221 17.61 17.80 22.81
N ASP A 222 17.74 16.75 22.01
CA ASP A 222 19.05 16.24 21.59
C ASP A 222 18.99 15.40 20.30
N PHE A 223 20.13 15.32 19.58
CA PHE A 223 20.29 14.45 18.40
C PHE A 223 20.86 13.07 18.75
N SER A 224 20.82 12.16 17.78
CA SER A 224 21.23 10.75 17.96
C SER A 224 20.47 10.03 19.07
N MET A 225 19.22 10.45 19.32
CA MET A 225 18.30 9.82 20.28
C MET A 225 17.71 8.50 19.78
N THR A 226 18.46 7.80 18.92
CA THR A 226 18.26 6.41 18.54
C THR A 226 19.45 5.53 18.92
N ASP A 227 20.54 6.14 19.43
CA ASP A 227 21.66 5.43 20.00
C ASP A 227 21.33 4.94 21.41
N ARG A 228 21.33 3.61 21.63
CA ARG A 228 20.90 3.00 22.89
C ARG A 228 21.61 3.58 24.11
N ALA A 229 22.94 3.74 24.06
CA ALA A 229 23.71 4.25 25.19
C ALA A 229 23.33 5.70 25.53
N LYS A 230 23.07 6.52 24.51
CA LYS A 230 22.62 7.91 24.70
C LYS A 230 21.20 7.97 25.26
N VAL A 231 20.29 7.15 24.72
CA VAL A 231 18.88 7.13 25.14
C VAL A 231 18.75 6.67 26.60
N GLU A 232 19.46 5.62 27.01
CA GLU A 232 19.47 5.16 28.41
C GLU A 232 20.02 6.22 29.36
N PHE A 233 21.09 6.92 28.96
CA PHE A 233 21.67 8.00 29.76
C PHE A 233 20.69 9.17 29.91
N ALA A 234 20.04 9.58 28.81
CA ALA A 234 19.01 10.61 28.85
C ALA A 234 17.82 10.19 29.73
N ALA A 235 17.37 8.94 29.65
CA ALA A 235 16.29 8.43 30.49
C ALA A 235 16.66 8.45 31.98
N GLY A 236 17.88 8.04 32.33
CA GLY A 236 18.40 8.13 33.69
C GLY A 236 18.49 9.57 34.21
N MET A 237 18.94 10.51 33.37
CA MET A 237 18.95 11.94 33.68
C MET A 237 17.53 12.46 33.96
N VAL A 238 16.57 12.17 33.08
CA VAL A 238 15.16 12.56 33.22
C VAL A 238 14.56 11.99 34.51
N GLN A 239 14.75 10.71 34.79
CA GLN A 239 14.29 10.07 36.02
C GLN A 239 14.89 10.73 37.27
N GLY A 240 16.19 11.03 37.25
CA GLY A 240 16.87 11.73 38.33
C GLY A 240 16.31 13.13 38.58
N LEU A 241 16.06 13.91 37.52
CA LEU A 241 15.45 15.22 37.60
C LEU A 241 14.03 15.15 38.18
N LYS A 242 13.20 14.21 37.69
CA LYS A 242 11.84 13.98 38.22
C LYS A 242 11.84 13.58 39.69
N ALA A 243 12.76 12.70 40.11
CA ALA A 243 12.88 12.29 41.51
C ALA A 243 13.21 13.47 42.44
N ARG A 244 13.88 14.51 41.93
CA ARG A 244 14.17 15.76 42.66
C ARG A 244 13.09 16.84 42.49
N GLY A 245 11.94 16.51 41.89
CA GLY A 245 10.85 17.44 41.64
C GLY A 245 11.22 18.57 40.68
N VAL A 246 12.10 18.30 39.70
CA VAL A 246 12.39 19.23 38.61
C VAL A 246 11.27 19.12 37.57
N PRO A 247 10.71 20.24 37.09
CA PRO A 247 9.63 20.26 36.11
C PRO A 247 10.19 19.97 34.71
N ILE A 248 10.27 18.69 34.36
CA ILE A 248 10.62 18.21 33.03
C ILE A 248 9.46 17.40 32.47
N ASP A 249 8.86 17.92 31.39
CA ASP A 249 7.62 17.39 30.84
C ASP A 249 7.84 16.48 29.64
N GLY A 250 8.99 16.63 28.96
CA GLY A 250 9.26 15.87 27.75
C GLY A 250 10.71 15.77 27.31
N VAL A 251 10.91 14.93 26.30
CA VAL A 251 12.18 14.76 25.58
C VAL A 251 11.94 14.95 24.09
N GLY A 252 12.73 15.82 23.49
CA GLY A 252 12.83 16.04 22.06
C GLY A 252 13.91 15.16 21.43
N MET A 253 13.55 14.47 20.35
CA MET A 253 14.43 13.64 19.54
C MET A 253 14.67 14.34 18.21
N GLN A 254 15.83 14.95 18.03
CA GLN A 254 16.20 15.55 16.74
C GLN A 254 16.44 14.44 15.71
N ALA A 255 15.71 14.48 14.60
CA ALA A 255 15.57 13.38 13.65
C ALA A 255 16.23 13.67 12.29
N HIS A 256 17.51 14.07 12.35
CA HIS A 256 18.36 14.27 11.17
C HIS A 256 18.83 12.94 10.57
N TRP A 257 17.89 12.19 10.03
CA TRP A 257 18.04 10.81 9.61
C TRP A 257 18.36 10.67 8.13
N HIS A 258 18.45 9.43 7.67
CA HIS A 258 18.87 9.03 6.33
C HIS A 258 18.07 7.81 5.86
N LEU A 259 18.19 7.45 4.59
CA LEU A 259 17.50 6.26 4.03
C LEU A 259 17.85 4.99 4.83
N ASP A 260 19.14 4.83 5.15
CA ASP A 260 19.71 3.68 5.84
C ASP A 260 19.65 3.74 7.37
N TYR A 261 19.17 4.84 7.97
CA TYR A 261 19.21 5.03 9.43
C TYR A 261 18.12 5.98 9.95
N PRO A 262 17.46 5.70 11.09
CA PRO A 262 17.62 4.52 11.95
C PRO A 262 16.87 3.30 11.40
N ALA A 263 17.14 2.10 11.92
CA ALA A 263 16.22 0.99 11.74
C ALA A 263 14.88 1.28 12.48
N VAL A 264 13.78 0.72 12.00
CA VAL A 264 12.43 0.92 12.58
C VAL A 264 12.39 0.41 14.02
N GLU A 265 13.01 -0.74 14.26
CA GLU A 265 13.09 -1.41 15.55
C GLU A 265 13.91 -0.59 16.55
N GLN A 266 15.01 0.00 16.09
CA GLN A 266 15.87 0.87 16.89
C GLN A 266 15.13 2.13 17.37
N LEU A 267 14.29 2.71 16.49
CA LEU A 267 13.45 3.84 16.85
C LEU A 267 12.37 3.44 17.87
N GLN A 268 11.69 2.32 17.65
CA GLN A 268 10.67 1.82 18.59
C GLN A 268 11.28 1.57 19.97
N GLU A 269 12.43 0.91 20.03
CA GLU A 269 13.14 0.65 21.28
C GLU A 269 13.48 1.96 22.02
N SER A 270 13.92 2.98 21.29
CA SER A 270 14.26 4.29 21.87
C SER A 270 13.03 5.00 22.45
N ILE A 271 11.90 4.93 21.74
CA ILE A 271 10.62 5.45 22.22
C ILE A 271 10.19 4.72 23.51
N ASP A 272 10.28 3.39 23.55
CA ASP A 272 9.88 2.60 24.72
C ASP A 272 10.67 2.99 25.98
N ILE A 273 11.99 3.14 25.87
CA ILE A 273 12.86 3.55 26.99
C ILE A 273 12.45 4.93 27.52
N LEU A 274 12.27 5.91 26.63
CA LEU A 274 11.98 7.28 27.03
C LEU A 274 10.54 7.40 27.56
N ALA A 275 9.57 6.73 26.93
CA ALA A 275 8.18 6.68 27.38
C ALA A 275 8.07 6.09 28.80
N ALA A 276 8.89 5.08 29.14
CA ALA A 276 8.94 4.50 30.48
C ALA A 276 9.37 5.48 31.59
N THR A 277 9.98 6.62 31.25
CA THR A 277 10.26 7.69 32.24
C THR A 277 9.00 8.48 32.63
N GLY A 278 7.89 8.29 31.92
CA GLY A 278 6.61 8.96 32.15
C GLY A 278 6.61 10.43 31.72
N VAL A 279 7.48 10.81 30.78
CA VAL A 279 7.45 12.10 30.08
C VAL A 279 6.89 11.92 28.69
N LYS A 280 6.51 13.02 28.03
CA LYS A 280 6.04 13.02 26.65
C LYS A 280 7.19 13.19 25.66
N LEU A 281 7.01 12.69 24.44
CA LEU A 281 8.05 12.73 23.41
C LEU A 281 7.68 13.69 22.28
N SER A 282 8.69 14.24 21.64
CA SER A 282 8.55 15.01 20.40
C SER A 282 9.63 14.62 19.42
N ILE A 283 9.27 14.43 18.16
CA ILE A 283 10.25 14.39 17.07
C ILE A 283 10.46 15.83 16.62
N THR A 284 11.64 16.39 16.84
CA THR A 284 11.82 17.86 16.84
C THR A 284 12.43 18.42 15.56
N GLU A 285 13.31 17.65 14.90
CA GLU A 285 14.08 18.12 13.75
C GLU A 285 14.14 17.05 12.65
N LEU A 286 12.97 16.68 12.11
CA LEU A 286 12.86 15.61 11.12
C LEU A 286 13.29 16.07 9.74
N ASP A 287 14.34 15.46 9.20
CA ASP A 287 14.74 15.54 7.81
C ASP A 287 15.49 14.25 7.39
N ILE A 288 15.24 13.75 6.17
CA ILE A 288 15.77 12.44 5.72
C ILE A 288 16.68 12.64 4.51
N GLY A 289 18.00 12.60 4.74
CA GLY A 289 18.98 12.81 3.68
C GLY A 289 19.11 11.61 2.74
N VAL A 290 19.14 11.88 1.43
CA VAL A 290 19.28 10.87 0.36
C VAL A 290 20.69 10.74 -0.21
N LEU A 291 21.61 11.63 0.18
CA LEU A 291 22.99 11.62 -0.32
C LEU A 291 23.90 10.72 0.52
N PRO A 292 24.88 10.04 -0.11
CA PRO A 292 25.92 9.30 0.60
C PRO A 292 26.74 10.17 1.56
N ARG A 293 27.33 9.52 2.57
CA ARG A 293 28.10 10.16 3.65
C ARG A 293 29.50 9.57 3.76
N GLY A 294 30.50 10.42 4.02
CA GLY A 294 31.84 9.98 4.38
C GLY A 294 31.85 9.33 5.75
N ASN A 295 32.50 8.16 5.86
CA ASN A 295 32.67 7.39 7.11
C ASN A 295 31.34 7.04 7.84
N HIS A 296 30.21 6.98 7.14
CA HIS A 296 28.88 6.66 7.71
C HIS A 296 28.48 7.46 8.96
N TYR A 297 28.94 8.72 9.07
CA TYR A 297 28.70 9.54 10.25
C TYR A 297 27.22 9.82 10.50
N GLN A 298 26.76 9.50 11.71
CA GLN A 298 25.42 9.81 12.23
C GLN A 298 25.53 10.98 13.21
N GLY A 299 25.04 12.17 12.84
CA GLY A 299 25.01 13.33 13.74
C GLY A 299 24.72 14.64 13.04
N ALA A 300 24.59 15.71 13.82
CA ALA A 300 24.20 17.04 13.36
C ALA A 300 25.21 18.15 13.69
N ASP A 301 26.46 17.78 13.96
CA ASP A 301 27.55 18.73 14.27
C ASP A 301 27.84 19.69 13.09
N VAL A 302 27.25 20.87 13.15
CA VAL A 302 27.35 21.92 12.13
C VAL A 302 28.78 22.43 11.90
N SER A 303 29.75 22.13 12.78
CA SER A 303 31.15 22.52 12.60
C SER A 303 31.90 21.62 11.60
N ARG A 304 31.41 20.41 11.35
CA ARG A 304 32.05 19.41 10.49
C ARG A 304 32.11 19.85 9.03
N ARG A 305 33.26 19.64 8.38
CA ARG A 305 33.47 19.87 6.95
C ARG A 305 34.16 18.67 6.31
N GLU A 306 33.74 18.32 5.11
CA GLU A 306 34.31 17.25 4.29
C GLU A 306 34.57 17.76 2.87
N GLU A 307 35.63 17.25 2.25
CA GLU A 307 35.97 17.58 0.86
C GLU A 307 34.98 16.94 -0.12
N LEU A 308 34.60 17.69 -1.16
CA LEU A 308 33.70 17.22 -2.20
C LEU A 308 34.38 16.13 -3.04
N ARG A 309 33.79 14.93 -3.00
CA ARG A 309 34.16 13.79 -3.83
C ARG A 309 32.93 13.33 -4.62
N ALA A 310 33.14 12.82 -5.83
CA ALA A 310 32.04 12.37 -6.71
C ALA A 310 31.12 11.34 -6.02
N GLU A 311 31.69 10.42 -5.24
CA GLU A 311 30.96 9.43 -4.43
C GLU A 311 30.01 10.04 -3.39
N LEU A 312 30.26 11.27 -2.93
CA LEU A 312 29.44 11.99 -1.96
C LEU A 312 28.41 12.93 -2.61
N ASN A 313 28.42 13.03 -3.94
CA ASN A 313 27.45 13.82 -4.70
C ASN A 313 27.09 13.11 -6.03
N PRO A 314 26.49 11.89 -5.97
CA PRO A 314 26.22 11.09 -7.16
C PRO A 314 25.13 11.66 -8.08
N TYR A 315 24.32 12.61 -7.59
CA TYR A 315 23.11 13.10 -8.25
C TYR A 315 23.22 14.58 -8.66
N THR A 316 24.18 14.90 -9.53
CA THR A 316 24.45 16.28 -9.96
C THR A 316 23.38 16.87 -10.90
N ASN A 317 22.59 16.02 -11.56
CA ASN A 317 21.51 16.42 -12.47
C ASN A 317 20.10 16.35 -11.84
N GLY A 318 20.03 16.30 -10.51
CA GLY A 318 18.80 16.07 -9.76
C GLY A 318 18.72 14.66 -9.17
N ILE A 319 17.93 14.52 -8.10
CA ILE A 319 17.73 13.24 -7.41
C ILE A 319 16.88 12.33 -8.30
N PRO A 320 17.31 11.08 -8.55
CA PRO A 320 16.50 10.12 -9.31
C PRO A 320 15.15 9.82 -8.64
N ALA A 321 14.13 9.52 -9.43
CA ALA A 321 12.77 9.30 -8.94
C ALA A 321 12.68 8.09 -8.01
N GLU A 322 13.43 7.03 -8.28
CA GLU A 322 13.52 5.84 -7.44
C GLU A 322 14.05 6.15 -6.04
N ILE A 323 15.02 7.07 -5.92
CA ILE A 323 15.57 7.48 -4.62
C ILE A 323 14.56 8.34 -3.84
N LEU A 324 13.78 9.18 -4.54
CA LEU A 324 12.70 9.93 -3.89
C LEU A 324 11.56 9.02 -3.41
N ARG A 325 11.30 7.91 -4.11
CA ARG A 325 10.35 6.87 -3.67
C ARG A 325 10.87 6.14 -2.44
N GLU A 326 12.14 5.76 -2.42
CA GLU A 326 12.79 5.17 -1.24
C GLU A 326 12.72 6.11 -0.02
N GLN A 327 12.95 7.40 -0.24
CA GLN A 327 12.75 8.42 0.80
C GLN A 327 11.30 8.43 1.30
N GLY A 328 10.31 8.32 0.41
CA GLY A 328 8.91 8.26 0.81
C GLY A 328 8.57 7.03 1.63
N GLU A 329 9.05 5.85 1.23
CA GLU A 329 8.88 4.62 2.02
C GLU A 329 9.53 4.74 3.40
N LYS A 330 10.69 5.39 3.49
CA LYS A 330 11.34 5.67 4.76
C LYS A 330 10.47 6.56 5.65
N TYR A 331 9.93 7.65 5.11
CA TYR A 331 8.99 8.51 5.83
C TYR A 331 7.75 7.75 6.30
N ARG A 332 7.12 6.93 5.44
CA ARG A 332 5.97 6.10 5.78
C ARG A 332 6.27 5.19 6.97
N ALA A 333 7.34 4.41 6.89
CA ALA A 333 7.71 3.46 7.94
C ALA A 333 7.95 4.16 9.29
N LEU A 334 8.59 5.33 9.31
CA LEU A 334 8.82 6.10 10.53
C LEU A 334 7.52 6.67 11.10
N PHE A 335 6.64 7.20 10.24
CA PHE A 335 5.34 7.73 10.67
C PHE A 335 4.39 6.63 11.17
N GLU A 336 4.51 5.40 10.66
CA GLU A 336 3.80 4.25 11.23
C GLU A 336 4.23 3.97 12.68
N VAL A 337 5.53 4.05 12.98
CA VAL A 337 6.02 4.01 14.38
C VAL A 337 5.46 5.17 15.19
N PHE A 338 5.47 6.40 14.65
CA PHE A 338 4.95 7.56 15.38
C PHE A 338 3.47 7.40 15.74
N ARG A 339 2.64 6.95 14.80
CA ARG A 339 1.20 6.70 15.03
C ARG A 339 0.95 5.57 16.02
N LYS A 340 1.74 4.49 15.95
CA LYS A 340 1.66 3.38 16.90
C LYS A 340 1.92 3.83 18.34
N ASN A 341 2.71 4.88 18.52
CA ASN A 341 3.11 5.42 19.83
C ASN A 341 2.45 6.80 20.11
N ARG A 342 1.32 7.11 19.48
CA ARG A 342 0.64 8.43 19.59
C ARG A 342 0.26 8.82 21.01
N GLU A 343 0.04 7.86 21.90
CA GLU A 343 -0.20 8.12 23.33
C GLU A 343 1.04 8.66 24.06
N HIS A 344 2.23 8.49 23.49
CA HIS A 344 3.50 8.98 24.03
C HIS A 344 4.07 10.18 23.28
N LEU A 345 3.75 10.34 22.00
CA LEU A 345 4.20 11.47 21.17
C LEU A 345 3.20 12.63 21.19
N GLU A 346 3.70 13.87 21.15
CA GLU A 346 2.85 15.07 21.11
C GLU A 346 3.05 15.94 19.87
N ARG A 347 4.22 15.81 19.24
CA ARG A 347 4.62 16.66 18.13
C ARG A 347 5.62 15.96 17.24
N VAL A 348 5.45 16.12 15.93
CA VAL A 348 6.47 15.85 14.92
C VAL A 348 6.76 17.15 14.19
N THR A 349 8.02 17.56 14.10
CA THR A 349 8.42 18.79 13.42
C THR A 349 9.45 18.52 12.35
N VAL A 350 9.10 18.91 11.11
CA VAL A 350 10.00 18.84 9.95
C VAL A 350 10.96 20.02 10.00
N TRP A 351 12.25 19.77 9.84
CA TRP A 351 13.30 20.81 10.01
C TRP A 351 13.49 21.64 8.75
N GLY A 352 12.51 22.50 8.49
CA GLY A 352 12.39 23.36 7.33
C GLY A 352 11.12 23.07 6.52
N VAL A 353 10.79 23.98 5.61
CA VAL A 353 9.57 23.85 4.78
C VAL A 353 9.87 23.15 3.45
N SER A 354 11.00 23.47 2.81
CA SER A 354 11.32 22.96 1.47
C SER A 354 12.81 22.76 1.23
N ASP A 355 13.15 21.90 0.27
CA ASP A 355 14.54 21.52 -0.05
C ASP A 355 15.43 22.72 -0.43
N LYS A 356 14.83 23.85 -0.84
CA LYS A 356 15.54 25.07 -1.26
C LYS A 356 16.48 25.61 -0.18
N ASP A 357 16.02 25.61 1.07
CA ASP A 357 16.69 26.28 2.18
C ASP A 357 17.12 25.32 3.29
N SER A 358 17.12 24.01 3.02
CA SER A 358 17.60 23.00 3.97
C SER A 358 19.05 23.24 4.39
N TRP A 359 19.32 23.18 5.69
CA TRP A 359 20.66 23.29 6.28
C TRP A 359 21.62 22.17 5.81
N LYS A 360 21.08 21.03 5.36
CA LYS A 360 21.86 19.92 4.79
C LYS A 360 22.42 20.27 3.39
N ASN A 361 21.97 21.34 2.75
CA ASN A 361 22.60 21.84 1.53
C ASN A 361 23.98 22.41 1.86
N ASN A 362 25.00 22.02 1.09
CA ASN A 362 26.41 22.38 1.32
C ASN A 362 27.03 21.88 2.63
N TRP A 363 26.35 21.01 3.38
CA TRP A 363 26.84 20.44 4.63
C TRP A 363 26.80 18.90 4.63
N PRO A 364 27.78 18.22 5.26
CA PRO A 364 29.12 18.73 5.62
C PRO A 364 30.01 18.98 4.39
N VAL A 365 29.54 18.61 3.20
CA VAL A 365 30.29 18.72 1.94
C VAL A 365 29.78 19.94 1.16
N PRO A 366 30.61 20.98 0.96
CA PRO A 366 30.23 22.14 0.15
C PRO A 366 29.95 21.78 -1.32
N GLY A 367 28.94 22.41 -1.93
CA GLY A 367 28.64 22.28 -3.36
C GLY A 367 27.63 21.20 -3.76
N ARG A 368 26.91 20.60 -2.80
CA ARG A 368 25.86 19.60 -3.05
C ARG A 368 24.52 19.97 -2.41
N THR A 369 23.43 19.47 -2.97
CA THR A 369 22.04 19.69 -2.49
C THR A 369 21.41 18.38 -2.03
N ALA A 370 20.90 18.36 -0.79
CA ALA A 370 20.59 17.11 -0.08
C ALA A 370 19.13 16.63 -0.19
N ALA A 371 18.23 17.48 -0.68
CA ALA A 371 16.79 17.21 -0.87
C ALA A 371 16.07 16.43 0.28
N PRO A 372 16.19 16.81 1.57
CA PRO A 372 15.78 15.93 2.66
C PRO A 372 14.32 16.11 3.14
N LEU A 373 13.58 17.10 2.65
CA LEU A 373 12.27 17.50 3.21
C LEU A 373 11.09 16.93 2.43
N LEU A 374 9.85 17.30 2.77
CA LEU A 374 8.64 16.81 2.12
C LEU A 374 8.30 17.55 0.81
N PHE A 375 8.81 18.79 0.66
CA PHE A 375 8.57 19.66 -0.49
C PHE A 375 9.87 19.98 -1.21
N ASP A 376 9.81 20.04 -2.54
CA ASP A 376 10.95 20.38 -3.40
C ASP A 376 11.32 21.87 -3.32
N ALA A 377 12.35 22.29 -4.05
CA ALA A 377 12.82 23.68 -4.02
C ALA A 377 11.79 24.72 -4.54
N ASN A 378 10.70 24.27 -5.17
CA ASN A 378 9.59 25.08 -5.68
C ASN A 378 8.31 24.96 -4.83
N TYR A 379 8.43 24.36 -3.63
CA TYR A 379 7.32 24.09 -2.71
C TYR A 379 6.28 23.12 -3.29
N GLN A 380 6.67 22.27 -4.25
CA GLN A 380 5.82 21.19 -4.73
C GLN A 380 6.01 19.95 -3.86
N PRO A 381 4.94 19.21 -3.52
CA PRO A 381 5.08 18.04 -2.67
C PRO A 381 5.80 16.90 -3.41
N LYS A 382 6.71 16.21 -2.72
CA LYS A 382 7.49 15.07 -3.24
C LYS A 382 6.80 13.73 -2.93
N PRO A 383 7.26 12.58 -3.48
CA PRO A 383 6.76 11.26 -3.07
C PRO A 383 6.71 11.06 -1.55
N ALA A 384 7.67 11.63 -0.81
CA ALA A 384 7.68 11.63 0.65
C ALA A 384 6.46 12.29 1.30
N TYR A 385 5.93 13.39 0.74
CA TYR A 385 4.69 13.98 1.22
C TYR A 385 3.50 13.04 1.02
N TYR A 386 3.38 12.42 -0.18
CA TYR A 386 2.27 11.52 -0.48
C TYR A 386 2.31 10.24 0.33
N ALA A 387 3.50 9.72 0.64
CA ALA A 387 3.66 8.53 1.46
C ALA A 387 3.09 8.67 2.89
N LEU A 388 2.88 9.92 3.35
CA LEU A 388 2.22 10.20 4.63
C LEU A 388 0.68 10.23 4.53
N GLN A 389 0.14 10.34 3.31
CA GLN A 389 -1.29 10.42 3.04
C GLN A 389 -1.92 9.02 2.94
N LYS A 390 -3.24 8.96 3.03
CA LYS A 390 -3.96 7.70 2.79
C LYS A 390 -3.81 7.29 1.31
N PRO A 391 -3.48 6.04 0.99
CA PRO A 391 -3.29 5.60 -0.38
C PRO A 391 -4.62 5.52 -1.13
N SER A 392 -4.59 5.82 -2.43
CA SER A 392 -5.66 5.43 -3.36
C SER A 392 -5.58 3.94 -3.69
N MET A 393 -6.65 3.38 -4.24
CA MET A 393 -6.75 1.97 -4.59
C MET A 393 -7.17 1.84 -6.05
N VAL A 394 -6.49 0.97 -6.80
CA VAL A 394 -6.87 0.55 -8.15
C VAL A 394 -7.05 -0.95 -8.16
N VAL A 395 -8.26 -1.41 -8.45
CA VAL A 395 -8.61 -2.83 -8.52
C VAL A 395 -8.91 -3.18 -9.98
N ILE A 396 -8.15 -4.11 -10.54
CA ILE A 396 -8.37 -4.70 -11.86
C ILE A 396 -8.84 -6.12 -11.62
N ILE A 397 -10.09 -6.41 -11.96
CA ILE A 397 -10.66 -7.76 -11.84
C ILE A 397 -11.05 -8.29 -13.22
N CYS A 398 -10.48 -9.43 -13.59
CA CYS A 398 -10.79 -10.12 -14.84
C CYS A 398 -11.75 -11.28 -14.57
N ASP A 399 -12.64 -11.59 -15.51
CA ASP A 399 -13.63 -12.65 -15.33
C ASP A 399 -13.23 -13.93 -16.07
N ASP A 400 -13.38 -15.09 -15.42
CA ASP A 400 -12.88 -16.40 -15.89
C ASP A 400 -11.35 -16.48 -16.03
N LEU A 401 -10.58 -15.52 -15.49
CA LEU A 401 -9.13 -15.58 -15.56
C LEU A 401 -8.57 -16.61 -14.57
N ASN A 402 -8.02 -17.70 -15.10
CA ASN A 402 -7.25 -18.70 -14.36
C ASN A 402 -5.76 -18.30 -14.23
N ASP A 403 -4.91 -19.23 -13.83
CA ASP A 403 -3.48 -19.02 -13.61
C ASP A 403 -2.63 -19.00 -14.90
N SER A 404 -3.25 -19.00 -16.09
CA SER A 404 -2.60 -18.86 -17.40
C SER A 404 -2.07 -17.45 -17.66
N ILE A 405 -1.24 -16.99 -16.75
CA ILE A 405 -0.49 -15.75 -16.73
C ILE A 405 0.98 -16.16 -16.61
N ALA A 406 1.86 -15.49 -17.34
CA ALA A 406 3.29 -15.78 -17.24
C ALA A 406 3.76 -15.58 -15.79
N GLY A 407 4.56 -16.50 -15.25
CA GLY A 407 5.03 -16.43 -13.86
C GLY A 407 4.05 -16.87 -12.76
N MET A 408 2.81 -17.24 -13.09
CA MET A 408 1.82 -17.78 -12.12
C MET A 408 1.73 -19.32 -12.09
N GLY A 409 2.50 -19.99 -12.94
CA GLY A 409 2.55 -21.46 -13.00
C GLY A 409 1.49 -22.12 -13.89
N GLY A 410 0.61 -21.34 -14.54
CA GLY A 410 -0.33 -21.87 -15.53
C GLY A 410 0.29 -22.05 -16.91
N HIS A 411 -0.47 -21.73 -17.97
CA HIS A 411 -0.10 -22.07 -19.34
C HIS A 411 1.27 -21.48 -19.80
N PRO A 412 2.22 -22.30 -20.29
CA PRO A 412 3.60 -21.86 -20.59
C PRO A 412 3.70 -20.87 -21.74
N GLN A 413 2.70 -20.84 -22.62
CA GLN A 413 2.66 -19.93 -23.76
C GLN A 413 1.93 -18.60 -23.46
N ALA A 414 1.41 -18.38 -22.26
CA ALA A 414 0.74 -17.12 -21.90
C ALA A 414 1.66 -15.92 -22.12
N LYS A 415 1.10 -14.81 -22.62
CA LYS A 415 1.83 -13.55 -22.88
C LYS A 415 1.15 -12.42 -22.12
N THR A 416 1.72 -12.07 -20.98
CA THR A 416 1.16 -11.08 -20.05
C THR A 416 2.21 -10.08 -19.54
N PRO A 417 2.95 -9.39 -20.43
CA PRO A 417 4.06 -8.53 -20.01
C PRO A 417 3.66 -7.40 -19.06
N ASN A 418 2.42 -6.93 -19.07
CA ASN A 418 1.96 -5.87 -18.17
C ASN A 418 1.63 -6.40 -16.77
N ILE A 419 1.04 -7.59 -16.68
CA ILE A 419 0.84 -8.28 -15.40
C ILE A 419 2.20 -8.71 -14.83
N ASP A 420 3.15 -9.15 -15.67
CA ASP A 420 4.53 -9.45 -15.26
C ASP A 420 5.20 -8.21 -14.65
N ARG A 421 5.09 -7.06 -15.32
CA ARG A 421 5.55 -5.77 -14.79
C ARG A 421 4.91 -5.43 -13.44
N LEU A 422 3.64 -5.78 -13.22
CA LEU A 422 2.98 -5.57 -11.91
C LEU A 422 3.54 -6.52 -10.84
N MET A 423 3.81 -7.78 -11.18
CA MET A 423 4.43 -8.75 -10.28
C MET A 423 5.84 -8.35 -9.87
N GLU A 424 6.64 -7.82 -10.80
CA GLU A 424 7.98 -7.28 -10.50
C GLU A 424 7.93 -6.11 -9.50
N ARG A 425 6.80 -5.38 -9.44
CA ARG A 425 6.58 -4.23 -8.55
C ARG A 425 5.92 -4.60 -7.23
N GLY A 426 5.57 -5.86 -7.00
CA GLY A 426 4.72 -6.24 -5.87
C GLY A 426 4.91 -7.67 -5.39
N VAL A 427 3.88 -8.17 -4.73
CA VAL A 427 3.78 -9.56 -4.27
C VAL A 427 2.73 -10.28 -5.10
N ARG A 428 3.12 -11.43 -5.66
CA ARG A 428 2.18 -12.38 -6.28
C ARG A 428 1.82 -13.49 -5.29
N PHE A 429 0.54 -13.83 -5.18
CA PHE A 429 0.10 -14.95 -4.36
C PHE A 429 -0.08 -16.17 -5.24
N GLU A 430 0.65 -17.24 -4.92
CA GLU A 430 0.64 -18.48 -5.69
C GLU A 430 -0.58 -19.35 -5.34
N ASN A 431 -1.20 -19.10 -4.18
CA ASN A 431 -2.32 -19.86 -3.63
C ASN A 431 -3.46 -18.93 -3.17
N ALA A 432 -3.95 -18.10 -4.08
CA ALA A 432 -5.17 -17.32 -3.86
C ALA A 432 -6.39 -18.07 -4.39
N ALA A 433 -7.49 -18.05 -3.63
CA ALA A 433 -8.72 -18.76 -3.95
C ALA A 433 -9.94 -17.85 -4.06
N SER A 434 -10.80 -18.19 -5.03
CA SER A 434 -12.19 -17.78 -5.04
C SER A 434 -12.95 -18.43 -3.90
N ASN A 435 -13.81 -17.67 -3.22
CA ASN A 435 -14.64 -18.23 -2.15
C ASN A 435 -15.83 -19.04 -2.68
N CYS A 436 -16.24 -18.80 -3.92
CA CYS A 436 -17.23 -19.61 -4.64
C CYS A 436 -16.92 -19.50 -6.13
N PRO A 437 -16.61 -20.60 -6.84
CA PRO A 437 -16.09 -20.52 -8.20
C PRO A 437 -17.17 -20.27 -9.27
N LEU A 438 -17.97 -19.22 -9.07
CA LEU A 438 -19.03 -18.70 -9.94
C LEU A 438 -19.18 -17.18 -9.76
N CYS A 439 -19.32 -16.44 -10.86
CA CYS A 439 -19.25 -14.97 -10.87
C CYS A 439 -20.06 -14.27 -9.76
N GLY A 440 -21.36 -14.54 -9.71
CA GLY A 440 -22.30 -13.87 -8.81
C GLY A 440 -21.93 -14.00 -7.33
N PRO A 441 -21.88 -15.24 -6.79
CA PRO A 441 -21.51 -15.46 -5.39
C PRO A 441 -20.06 -15.08 -5.08
N SER A 442 -19.10 -15.30 -6.00
CA SER A 442 -17.72 -14.84 -5.80
C SER A 442 -17.64 -13.33 -5.59
N ARG A 443 -18.21 -12.55 -6.52
CA ARG A 443 -18.16 -11.09 -6.48
C ARG A 443 -18.92 -10.54 -5.27
N ALA A 444 -20.05 -11.15 -4.91
CA ALA A 444 -20.76 -10.80 -3.69
C ALA A 444 -19.89 -11.04 -2.44
N SER A 445 -19.15 -12.15 -2.41
CA SER A 445 -18.22 -12.48 -1.32
C SER A 445 -17.07 -11.47 -1.25
N LEU A 446 -16.44 -11.15 -2.37
CA LEU A 446 -15.37 -10.16 -2.47
C LEU A 446 -15.82 -8.77 -1.98
N TRP A 447 -16.96 -8.26 -2.46
CA TRP A 447 -17.40 -6.90 -2.14
C TRP A 447 -18.00 -6.74 -0.75
N SER A 448 -18.45 -7.84 -0.13
CA SER A 448 -18.96 -7.83 1.26
C SER A 448 -17.91 -8.25 2.28
N GLY A 449 -16.85 -8.96 1.87
CA GLY A 449 -15.86 -9.55 2.77
C GLY A 449 -16.43 -10.70 3.61
N LEU A 450 -17.52 -11.31 3.14
CA LEU A 450 -18.22 -12.41 3.81
C LEU A 450 -18.12 -13.70 2.99
N LEU A 451 -17.94 -14.82 3.67
CA LEU A 451 -17.95 -16.15 3.06
C LEU A 451 -19.37 -16.54 2.59
N PRO A 452 -19.48 -17.41 1.58
CA PRO A 452 -20.74 -18.09 1.25
C PRO A 452 -21.36 -18.82 2.45
N THR A 453 -20.55 -19.36 3.37
CA THR A 453 -21.00 -19.98 4.63
C THR A 453 -21.67 -19.01 5.60
N SER A 454 -21.30 -17.74 5.57
CA SER A 454 -21.94 -16.70 6.40
C SER A 454 -23.21 -16.14 5.77
N THR A 455 -23.26 -16.10 4.43
CA THR A 455 -24.35 -15.45 3.68
C THR A 455 -25.41 -16.43 3.18
N GLY A 456 -25.07 -17.72 3.11
CA GLY A 456 -25.83 -18.75 2.44
C GLY A 456 -26.00 -18.52 0.94
N TYR A 457 -25.13 -17.71 0.30
CA TYR A 457 -25.21 -17.38 -1.13
C TYR A 457 -24.14 -18.15 -1.92
N TYR A 458 -24.48 -19.35 -2.37
CA TYR A 458 -23.55 -20.29 -3.03
C TYR A 458 -23.73 -20.38 -4.55
N GLY A 459 -24.80 -19.79 -5.09
CA GLY A 459 -25.14 -19.87 -6.51
C GLY A 459 -26.40 -20.69 -6.77
N SER A 460 -26.39 -21.54 -7.80
CA SER A 460 -27.58 -22.30 -8.25
C SER A 460 -28.77 -21.37 -8.56
N ASN A 461 -30.01 -21.71 -8.16
CA ASN A 461 -31.19 -20.87 -8.34
C ASN A 461 -31.09 -19.49 -7.66
N GLN A 462 -30.19 -19.33 -6.67
CA GLN A 462 -30.05 -18.05 -5.96
C GLN A 462 -29.46 -16.97 -6.87
N GLN A 463 -28.61 -17.33 -7.84
CA GLN A 463 -28.00 -16.37 -8.78
C GLN A 463 -29.03 -15.72 -9.73
N ALA A 464 -30.25 -16.25 -9.81
CA ALA A 464 -31.35 -15.62 -10.54
C ALA A 464 -31.92 -14.40 -9.82
N ASN A 465 -31.61 -14.22 -8.53
CA ASN A 465 -32.03 -13.06 -7.74
C ASN A 465 -30.91 -12.04 -7.63
N HIS A 466 -31.31 -10.79 -7.48
CA HIS A 466 -30.40 -9.74 -7.08
C HIS A 466 -29.78 -10.05 -5.72
N TRP A 467 -28.46 -10.00 -5.63
CA TRP A 467 -27.69 -10.35 -4.42
C TRP A 467 -28.12 -9.54 -3.19
N ARG A 468 -28.52 -8.26 -3.36
CA ARG A 468 -29.14 -7.44 -2.29
C ARG A 468 -30.52 -7.91 -1.79
N LYS A 469 -31.13 -8.93 -2.39
CA LYS A 469 -32.32 -9.56 -1.81
C LYS A 469 -31.97 -10.64 -0.78
N ASN A 470 -30.72 -11.10 -0.74
CA ASN A 470 -30.26 -12.00 0.32
C ASN A 470 -30.30 -11.27 1.67
N PRO A 471 -30.85 -11.90 2.73
CA PRO A 471 -31.12 -11.23 4.00
C PRO A 471 -29.86 -10.84 4.79
N VAL A 472 -28.71 -11.46 4.51
CA VAL A 472 -27.42 -11.12 5.12
C VAL A 472 -26.73 -10.02 4.30
N LEU A 473 -26.60 -10.22 2.98
CA LEU A 473 -25.88 -9.29 2.10
C LEU A 473 -26.55 -7.90 1.99
N LYS A 474 -27.86 -7.80 2.20
CA LYS A 474 -28.57 -6.51 2.19
C LYS A 474 -28.13 -5.58 3.32
N GLU A 475 -27.77 -6.14 4.48
CA GLU A 475 -27.36 -5.40 5.69
C GLU A 475 -25.84 -5.18 5.74
N ALA A 476 -25.07 -5.96 4.99
CA ALA A 476 -23.62 -5.84 4.93
C ALA A 476 -23.21 -4.62 4.08
N PRO A 477 -22.41 -3.68 4.63
CA PRO A 477 -21.88 -2.57 3.86
C PRO A 477 -20.82 -3.09 2.88
N THR A 478 -20.98 -2.79 1.59
CA THR A 478 -19.94 -3.17 0.61
C THR A 478 -18.68 -2.34 0.79
N LEU A 479 -17.57 -2.86 0.25
CA LEU A 479 -16.30 -2.15 0.12
C LEU A 479 -16.51 -0.72 -0.41
N PHE A 480 -17.30 -0.57 -1.47
CA PHE A 480 -17.60 0.72 -2.07
C PHE A 480 -18.30 1.68 -1.10
N GLU A 481 -19.39 1.25 -0.46
CA GLU A 481 -20.11 2.09 0.49
C GLU A 481 -19.24 2.49 1.68
N HIS A 482 -18.43 1.56 2.18
CA HIS A 482 -17.54 1.82 3.30
C HIS A 482 -16.46 2.83 2.95
N PHE A 483 -15.84 2.72 1.78
CA PHE A 483 -14.85 3.68 1.28
C PHE A 483 -15.47 5.06 1.09
N THR A 484 -16.64 5.16 0.42
CA THR A 484 -17.34 6.44 0.25
C THR A 484 -17.69 7.11 1.57
N ARG A 485 -18.20 6.34 2.56
CA ARG A 485 -18.52 6.88 3.90
C ARG A 485 -17.31 7.42 4.64
N ASN A 486 -16.11 6.97 4.29
CA ASN A 486 -14.85 7.39 4.89
C ASN A 486 -14.03 8.34 3.98
N GLY A 487 -14.71 9.03 3.06
CA GLY A 487 -14.13 10.14 2.30
C GLY A 487 -13.36 9.74 1.05
N TYR A 488 -13.44 8.48 0.61
CA TYR A 488 -12.89 8.08 -0.69
C TYR A 488 -13.87 8.38 -1.82
N ARG A 489 -13.34 8.84 -2.96
CA ARG A 489 -14.10 8.90 -4.20
C ARG A 489 -14.12 7.53 -4.86
N ASN A 490 -15.31 7.01 -5.16
CA ASN A 490 -15.47 5.78 -5.92
C ASN A 490 -15.61 6.08 -7.41
N PHE A 491 -14.92 5.30 -8.23
CA PHE A 491 -15.26 5.15 -9.64
C PHE A 491 -15.13 3.68 -10.06
N SER A 492 -16.14 3.18 -10.75
CA SER A 492 -16.19 1.80 -11.18
C SER A 492 -16.65 1.68 -12.63
N THR A 493 -16.12 0.72 -13.37
CA THR A 493 -16.54 0.48 -14.76
C THR A 493 -16.43 -1.00 -15.11
N GLY A 494 -17.30 -1.46 -16.01
CA GLY A 494 -17.33 -2.84 -16.47
C GLY A 494 -17.94 -3.83 -15.49
N LYS A 495 -17.45 -5.06 -15.51
CA LYS A 495 -18.03 -6.20 -14.81
C LYS A 495 -17.64 -6.18 -13.34
N ILE A 496 -18.37 -5.40 -12.53
CA ILE A 496 -18.21 -5.36 -11.07
C ILE A 496 -19.15 -6.36 -10.39
N HIS A 497 -20.40 -6.36 -10.82
CA HIS A 497 -21.43 -7.32 -10.43
C HIS A 497 -21.74 -8.29 -11.58
N HIS A 498 -22.53 -9.32 -11.28
CA HIS A 498 -22.95 -10.30 -12.28
C HIS A 498 -24.25 -9.87 -13.00
N ASN A 499 -24.34 -10.15 -14.30
CA ASN A 499 -25.55 -10.21 -15.15
C ASN A 499 -26.79 -9.38 -14.72
N GLY A 500 -26.72 -8.05 -14.79
CA GLY A 500 -27.91 -7.21 -14.57
C GLY A 500 -28.28 -7.03 -13.09
N HIS A 501 -27.41 -7.48 -12.18
CA HIS A 501 -27.51 -7.26 -10.75
C HIS A 501 -26.66 -6.05 -10.30
N GLU A 502 -26.50 -5.05 -11.19
CA GLU A 502 -25.77 -3.83 -10.85
C GLU A 502 -26.57 -2.97 -9.86
N GLU A 503 -26.03 -2.80 -8.66
CA GLU A 503 -26.56 -1.86 -7.67
C GLU A 503 -25.83 -0.52 -7.81
N LEU A 504 -26.26 0.36 -8.71
CA LEU A 504 -25.54 1.62 -8.97
C LEU A 504 -25.54 2.58 -7.77
N SER A 505 -26.47 2.42 -6.83
CA SER A 505 -26.57 3.28 -5.65
C SER A 505 -25.34 3.21 -4.74
N ILE A 506 -24.63 2.07 -4.70
CA ILE A 506 -23.44 1.90 -3.84
C ILE A 506 -22.23 2.71 -4.31
N PHE A 507 -22.26 3.23 -5.54
CA PHE A 507 -21.19 4.05 -6.11
C PHE A 507 -21.50 5.56 -6.05
N GLN A 508 -22.58 5.97 -5.37
CA GLN A 508 -22.94 7.38 -5.30
C GLN A 508 -21.96 8.16 -4.42
N ASN A 509 -21.22 9.09 -5.03
CA ASN A 509 -20.32 9.97 -4.31
C ASN A 509 -21.09 11.18 -3.72
N PRO A 510 -20.80 11.61 -2.47
CA PRO A 510 -21.45 12.76 -1.84
C PRO A 510 -21.27 14.09 -2.59
N ASP A 511 -20.18 14.22 -3.34
CA ASP A 511 -19.86 15.40 -4.15
C ASP A 511 -20.59 15.43 -5.51
N GLY A 512 -21.40 14.41 -5.80
CA GLY A 512 -22.12 14.28 -7.07
C GLY A 512 -21.27 13.80 -8.24
N PHE A 513 -19.99 13.47 -8.02
CA PHE A 513 -19.14 12.88 -9.07
C PHE A 513 -19.71 11.52 -9.49
N PRO A 514 -19.86 11.24 -10.81
CA PRO A 514 -20.38 9.95 -11.27
C PRO A 514 -19.46 8.82 -10.82
N GLY A 515 -19.95 7.90 -9.98
CA GLY A 515 -19.13 6.79 -9.48
C GLY A 515 -19.18 5.53 -10.32
N PHE A 516 -19.92 5.53 -11.44
CA PHE A 516 -19.98 4.38 -12.34
C PHE A 516 -19.94 4.82 -13.80
N GLY A 517 -19.12 4.14 -14.60
CA GLY A 517 -18.98 4.33 -16.04
C GLY A 517 -19.89 3.40 -16.84
N SER A 518 -19.34 2.74 -17.86
CA SER A 518 -20.08 1.81 -18.71
C SER A 518 -20.35 0.47 -18.02
N LYS A 519 -21.56 -0.07 -18.24
CA LYS A 519 -21.97 -1.42 -17.79
C LYS A 519 -21.20 -2.51 -18.54
N PRO A 520 -21.06 -3.72 -17.95
CA PRO A 520 -20.38 -4.82 -18.63
C PRO A 520 -21.13 -5.25 -19.90
N ASN A 521 -20.37 -5.75 -20.88
CA ASN A 521 -20.93 -6.34 -22.10
C ASN A 521 -20.06 -7.51 -22.56
N PHE A 522 -20.68 -8.66 -22.84
CA PHE A 522 -19.96 -9.86 -23.32
C PHE A 522 -19.62 -9.82 -24.81
N GLY A 523 -20.19 -8.85 -25.53
CA GLY A 523 -19.98 -8.66 -26.96
C GLY A 523 -18.60 -8.09 -27.30
N PRO A 524 -18.36 -7.79 -28.58
CA PRO A 524 -19.22 -8.09 -29.71
C PRO A 524 -19.42 -9.61 -29.89
N ILE A 525 -20.61 -10.00 -30.35
CA ILE A 525 -20.96 -11.39 -30.72
C ILE A 525 -21.36 -11.45 -32.19
N PRO A 526 -21.05 -12.56 -32.92
CA PRO A 526 -21.52 -12.73 -34.29
C PRO A 526 -23.04 -12.73 -34.37
N ASN A 527 -23.58 -12.15 -35.42
CA ASN A 527 -25.01 -12.03 -35.67
C ASN A 527 -25.33 -12.35 -37.14
N ASP A 528 -26.52 -12.90 -37.38
CA ASP A 528 -27.04 -13.22 -38.73
C ASP A 528 -28.13 -12.23 -39.19
N GLY A 529 -28.24 -11.06 -38.53
CA GLY A 529 -29.18 -10.01 -38.85
C GLY A 529 -30.64 -10.32 -38.48
N LYS A 530 -30.93 -11.50 -37.91
CA LYS A 530 -32.31 -11.88 -37.57
C LYS A 530 -32.73 -11.20 -36.26
N PRO A 531 -33.93 -10.57 -36.18
CA PRO A 531 -34.38 -9.86 -34.98
C PRO A 531 -34.28 -10.65 -33.67
N LYS A 532 -34.60 -11.95 -33.71
CA LYS A 532 -34.54 -12.83 -32.53
C LYS A 532 -33.12 -13.08 -32.00
N ASN A 533 -32.09 -12.87 -32.83
CA ASN A 533 -30.70 -13.13 -32.51
C ASN A 533 -29.92 -11.85 -32.18
N LEU A 534 -30.47 -10.65 -32.40
CA LEU A 534 -29.74 -9.38 -32.20
C LEU A 534 -29.08 -9.28 -30.81
N ARG A 535 -29.76 -9.69 -29.75
CA ARG A 535 -29.25 -9.56 -28.37
C ARG A 535 -28.33 -10.69 -27.89
N ASN A 536 -28.51 -11.89 -28.43
CA ASN A 536 -27.86 -13.12 -27.95
C ASN A 536 -26.82 -13.68 -28.94
N GLY A 537 -26.82 -13.16 -30.17
CA GLY A 537 -25.92 -13.59 -31.24
C GLY A 537 -26.21 -14.99 -31.75
N VAL A 538 -25.32 -15.44 -32.63
CA VAL A 538 -25.24 -16.81 -33.13
C VAL A 538 -23.80 -17.30 -32.98
N LEU A 539 -23.61 -18.62 -33.07
CA LEU A 539 -22.25 -19.15 -33.17
C LEU A 539 -21.58 -18.71 -34.49
N PRO A 540 -20.28 -18.41 -34.48
CA PRO A 540 -19.59 -17.86 -35.63
C PRO A 540 -19.73 -18.74 -36.88
N PRO A 541 -19.93 -18.16 -38.07
CA PRO A 541 -20.21 -18.93 -39.27
C PRO A 541 -19.05 -19.84 -39.73
N TRP A 542 -17.81 -19.59 -39.27
CA TRP A 542 -16.65 -20.45 -39.51
C TRP A 542 -16.63 -21.73 -38.66
N MET A 543 -17.45 -21.80 -37.60
CA MET A 543 -17.50 -22.98 -36.76
C MET A 543 -18.17 -24.18 -37.45
N PRO A 544 -17.77 -25.41 -37.08
CA PRO A 544 -18.38 -26.64 -37.58
C PRO A 544 -19.91 -26.60 -37.51
N ALA A 545 -20.58 -27.02 -38.59
CA ALA A 545 -22.04 -26.91 -38.70
C ALA A 545 -22.80 -27.68 -37.59
N LYS A 546 -22.25 -28.82 -37.14
CA LYS A 546 -22.82 -29.58 -36.01
C LYS A 546 -22.71 -28.80 -34.70
N LEU A 547 -21.55 -28.20 -34.39
CA LEU A 547 -21.40 -27.32 -33.23
C LEU A 547 -22.34 -26.11 -33.29
N ARG A 548 -22.51 -25.48 -34.46
CA ARG A 548 -23.47 -24.38 -34.64
C ARG A 548 -24.93 -24.78 -34.39
N LYS A 549 -25.27 -26.06 -34.57
CA LYS A 549 -26.62 -26.60 -34.36
C LYS A 549 -26.87 -26.99 -32.91
N GLU A 550 -25.84 -27.47 -32.21
CA GLU A 550 -25.93 -28.03 -30.85
C GLU A 550 -25.46 -27.06 -29.76
N GLY A 551 -24.62 -26.09 -30.11
CA GLY A 551 -24.03 -25.12 -29.20
C GLY A 551 -24.83 -23.84 -29.03
N GLY A 552 -24.56 -23.14 -27.94
CA GLY A 552 -25.12 -21.83 -27.61
C GLY A 552 -24.09 -20.71 -27.76
N TRP A 553 -24.52 -19.47 -27.55
CA TRP A 553 -23.67 -18.27 -27.70
C TRP A 553 -22.36 -18.33 -26.90
N GLY A 554 -22.39 -18.91 -25.68
CA GLY A 554 -21.22 -19.05 -24.80
C GLY A 554 -20.22 -20.13 -25.22
N ASP A 555 -20.49 -20.88 -26.29
CA ASP A 555 -19.54 -21.81 -26.91
C ASP A 555 -18.74 -21.16 -28.06
N GLY A 556 -19.00 -19.89 -28.36
CA GLY A 556 -18.36 -19.16 -29.45
C GLY A 556 -16.92 -18.75 -29.14
N PHE A 557 -16.06 -18.76 -30.15
CA PHE A 557 -14.67 -18.31 -30.07
C PHE A 557 -14.06 -18.04 -31.44
N GLY A 558 -13.01 -17.21 -31.46
CA GLY A 558 -12.20 -16.91 -32.63
C GLY A 558 -11.89 -15.41 -32.76
N PRO A 559 -11.15 -15.02 -33.81
CA PRO A 559 -10.81 -13.62 -34.02
C PRO A 559 -12.03 -12.80 -34.41
N VAL A 560 -12.05 -11.55 -33.97
CA VAL A 560 -12.96 -10.55 -34.52
C VAL A 560 -12.52 -10.21 -35.94
N GLN A 561 -13.41 -10.39 -36.92
CA GLN A 561 -13.11 -10.30 -38.36
C GLN A 561 -14.34 -9.90 -39.18
N ASP A 562 -14.16 -9.63 -40.47
CA ASP A 562 -15.27 -9.36 -41.39
C ASP A 562 -16.12 -10.63 -41.59
N LEU A 563 -17.42 -10.51 -41.31
CA LEU A 563 -18.37 -11.61 -41.44
C LEU A 563 -19.14 -11.58 -42.77
N LYS A 564 -19.06 -10.50 -43.54
CA LYS A 564 -19.76 -10.36 -44.83
C LYS A 564 -19.44 -11.48 -45.83
N PRO A 565 -18.23 -12.09 -45.86
CA PRO A 565 -17.97 -13.26 -46.71
C PRO A 565 -18.86 -14.47 -46.42
N TYR A 566 -19.48 -14.55 -45.23
CA TYR A 566 -20.41 -15.62 -44.85
C TYR A 566 -21.88 -15.30 -45.15
N GLY A 567 -22.18 -14.05 -45.53
CA GLY A 567 -23.51 -13.54 -45.90
C GLY A 567 -23.59 -12.03 -45.65
N ALA A 568 -24.30 -11.29 -46.51
CA ALA A 568 -24.36 -9.83 -46.43
C ALA A 568 -25.07 -9.31 -45.16
N GLU A 569 -25.89 -10.16 -44.55
CA GLU A 569 -26.59 -9.94 -43.29
C GLU A 569 -25.76 -10.23 -42.04
N TYR A 570 -24.61 -10.91 -42.20
CA TYR A 570 -23.75 -11.22 -41.06
C TYR A 570 -22.97 -9.99 -40.61
N GLY A 571 -22.89 -9.82 -39.30
CA GLY A 571 -22.13 -8.75 -38.67
C GLY A 571 -21.95 -9.01 -37.18
N TRP A 572 -21.51 -7.99 -36.46
CA TRP A 572 -21.34 -8.08 -35.02
C TRP A 572 -22.38 -7.22 -34.31
N THR A 573 -22.80 -7.67 -33.14
CA THR A 573 -23.72 -6.93 -32.26
C THR A 573 -23.19 -6.95 -30.84
N MET A 574 -23.55 -5.95 -30.04
CA MET A 574 -23.28 -5.94 -28.61
C MET A 574 -24.27 -6.86 -27.87
N PHE A 575 -23.77 -7.67 -26.95
CA PHE A 575 -24.61 -8.58 -26.16
C PHE A 575 -25.61 -7.78 -25.30
N TYR A 576 -26.80 -8.34 -25.05
CA TYR A 576 -27.97 -7.70 -24.39
C TYR A 576 -28.61 -6.50 -25.11
N SER A 577 -27.84 -5.53 -25.60
CA SER A 577 -28.42 -4.35 -26.28
C SER A 577 -28.88 -4.71 -27.69
N GLY A 578 -28.09 -5.55 -28.38
CA GLY A 578 -28.28 -5.87 -29.80
C GLY A 578 -27.91 -4.72 -30.74
N GLU A 579 -27.25 -3.68 -30.20
CA GLU A 579 -26.72 -2.58 -31.01
C GLU A 579 -25.65 -3.11 -31.98
N PRO A 580 -25.62 -2.64 -33.23
CA PRO A 580 -24.56 -2.98 -34.16
C PRO A 580 -23.18 -2.61 -33.60
N TRP A 581 -22.20 -3.46 -33.87
CA TRP A 581 -20.78 -3.18 -33.64
C TRP A 581 -20.06 -3.32 -34.97
N GLU A 582 -19.35 -2.29 -35.40
CA GLU A 582 -18.83 -2.22 -36.75
C GLU A 582 -17.38 -2.71 -36.83
N PHE A 583 -17.17 -3.77 -37.62
CA PHE A 583 -15.84 -4.13 -38.13
C PHE A 583 -15.65 -3.51 -39.51
N ARG A 584 -14.58 -2.74 -39.71
CA ARG A 584 -14.30 -2.08 -41.00
C ARG A 584 -13.15 -2.77 -41.72
N ASN A 585 -11.94 -2.75 -41.17
CA ASN A 585 -10.79 -3.49 -41.69
C ASN A 585 -9.64 -3.53 -40.65
N GLY A 586 -8.91 -4.64 -40.54
CA GLY A 586 -7.72 -4.74 -39.67
C GLY A 586 -8.00 -4.22 -38.25
N HIS A 587 -7.29 -3.17 -37.85
CA HIS A 587 -7.48 -2.49 -36.55
C HIS A 587 -8.59 -1.42 -36.54
N ASP A 588 -9.15 -1.06 -37.70
CA ASP A 588 -10.30 -0.15 -37.80
C ASP A 588 -11.60 -0.91 -37.52
N ARG A 589 -12.08 -0.73 -36.30
CA ARG A 589 -13.29 -1.32 -35.73
C ARG A 589 -13.79 -0.45 -34.59
N ASP A 590 -15.02 -0.67 -34.16
CA ASP A 590 -15.49 -0.12 -32.89
C ASP A 590 -14.66 -0.67 -31.70
N PRO A 591 -14.55 0.06 -30.58
CA PRO A 591 -13.84 -0.45 -29.41
C PRO A 591 -14.58 -1.66 -28.82
N MET A 592 -13.81 -2.64 -28.34
CA MET A 592 -14.30 -3.74 -27.53
C MET A 592 -14.70 -3.21 -26.12
N PRO A 593 -15.63 -3.86 -25.41
CA PRO A 593 -16.03 -3.42 -24.05
C PRO A 593 -14.86 -3.17 -23.10
N ASP A 594 -13.88 -4.09 -23.05
CA ASP A 594 -12.72 -3.96 -22.17
C ASP A 594 -11.83 -2.76 -22.52
N GLU A 595 -11.72 -2.39 -23.82
CA GLU A 595 -11.03 -1.15 -24.23
C GLU A 595 -11.79 0.10 -23.77
N MET A 596 -13.13 0.06 -23.81
CA MET A 596 -13.95 1.17 -23.30
C MET A 596 -13.76 1.35 -21.79
N HIS A 597 -13.77 0.25 -21.03
CA HIS A 597 -13.56 0.27 -19.57
C HIS A 597 -12.15 0.77 -19.21
N ALA A 598 -11.11 0.31 -19.93
CA ALA A 598 -9.76 0.83 -19.75
C ALA A 598 -9.67 2.32 -20.09
N ALA A 599 -10.31 2.77 -21.18
CA ALA A 599 -10.32 4.18 -21.56
C ALA A 599 -11.02 5.08 -20.52
N GLU A 600 -12.10 4.60 -19.90
CA GLU A 600 -12.78 5.31 -18.80
C GLU A 600 -11.91 5.40 -17.54
N ALA A 601 -11.20 4.33 -17.19
CA ALA A 601 -10.24 4.31 -16.09
C ALA A 601 -9.06 5.26 -16.33
N VAL A 602 -8.49 5.25 -17.55
CA VAL A 602 -7.45 6.19 -17.98
C VAL A 602 -7.95 7.64 -17.90
N LYS A 603 -9.18 7.90 -18.34
CA LYS A 603 -9.79 9.22 -18.24
C LYS A 603 -9.93 9.66 -16.78
N PHE A 604 -10.35 8.76 -15.89
CA PHE A 604 -10.44 9.03 -14.46
C PHE A 604 -9.06 9.38 -13.88
N LEU A 605 -8.03 8.57 -14.10
CA LEU A 605 -6.68 8.81 -13.57
C LEU A 605 -6.03 10.11 -14.06
N LYS A 606 -6.43 10.61 -15.23
CA LYS A 606 -5.99 11.91 -15.77
C LYS A 606 -6.70 13.12 -15.14
N GLN A 607 -7.71 12.90 -14.30
CA GLN A 607 -8.41 13.96 -13.58
C GLN A 607 -7.72 14.27 -12.24
N ASN A 608 -7.94 15.49 -11.75
CA ASN A 608 -7.51 15.89 -10.42
C ASN A 608 -8.53 15.43 -9.36
N HIS A 609 -8.03 14.77 -8.32
CA HIS A 609 -8.80 14.24 -7.21
C HIS A 609 -8.31 14.86 -5.90
N GLU A 610 -9.20 15.58 -5.21
CA GLU A 610 -8.89 16.20 -3.90
C GLU A 610 -8.99 15.20 -2.73
N ALA A 611 -9.56 14.02 -2.99
CA ALA A 611 -9.70 12.94 -2.05
C ALA A 611 -9.00 11.69 -2.61
N PRO A 612 -8.50 10.77 -1.75
CA PRO A 612 -8.08 9.46 -2.23
C PRO A 612 -9.28 8.75 -2.89
N PHE A 613 -9.00 7.81 -3.78
CA PHE A 613 -10.04 7.15 -4.56
C PHE A 613 -9.93 5.63 -4.50
N LEU A 614 -11.06 4.97 -4.77
CA LEU A 614 -11.13 3.55 -5.11
C LEU A 614 -11.64 3.46 -6.56
N LEU A 615 -10.71 3.13 -7.45
CA LEU A 615 -10.95 2.86 -8.87
C LEU A 615 -11.09 1.35 -9.05
N THR A 616 -12.21 0.87 -9.56
CA THR A 616 -12.41 -0.57 -9.84
C THR A 616 -12.78 -0.79 -11.30
N VAL A 617 -12.00 -1.60 -11.99
CA VAL A 617 -12.19 -1.94 -13.40
C VAL A 617 -12.46 -3.43 -13.52
N GLY A 618 -13.65 -3.76 -13.99
CA GLY A 618 -14.06 -5.14 -14.25
C GLY A 618 -13.95 -5.47 -15.72
N PHE A 619 -12.94 -6.23 -16.10
CA PHE A 619 -12.84 -6.78 -17.44
C PHE A 619 -13.74 -8.01 -17.59
N THR A 620 -14.41 -8.09 -18.73
CA THR A 620 -15.28 -9.21 -19.08
C THR A 620 -14.47 -10.35 -19.66
N ARG A 621 -13.42 -10.07 -20.43
CA ARG A 621 -12.51 -11.11 -20.90
C ARG A 621 -11.61 -11.59 -19.74
N PRO A 622 -11.15 -12.86 -19.75
CA PRO A 622 -11.37 -13.89 -20.78
C PRO A 622 -12.67 -14.70 -20.64
N HIS A 623 -13.78 -14.18 -20.09
CA HIS A 623 -15.05 -14.92 -20.04
C HIS A 623 -15.56 -15.37 -21.42
N SER A 624 -16.04 -16.61 -21.49
CA SER A 624 -16.61 -17.20 -22.72
C SER A 624 -17.93 -16.51 -23.15
N PRO A 625 -18.15 -16.19 -24.43
CA PRO A 625 -17.39 -16.58 -25.62
C PRO A 625 -16.09 -15.80 -25.82
N TRP A 626 -15.12 -16.42 -26.47
CA TRP A 626 -13.75 -15.91 -26.60
C TRP A 626 -13.50 -15.22 -27.92
N TYR A 627 -13.79 -13.93 -27.94
CA TYR A 627 -13.50 -13.05 -29.06
C TYR A 627 -12.48 -11.98 -28.66
N ALA A 628 -11.39 -11.92 -29.42
CA ALA A 628 -10.37 -10.89 -29.34
C ALA A 628 -9.97 -10.46 -30.76
N PRO A 629 -9.37 -9.28 -30.93
CA PRO A 629 -8.82 -8.84 -32.22
C PRO A 629 -7.78 -9.83 -32.79
N GLN A 630 -7.69 -9.90 -34.13
CA GLN A 630 -6.86 -10.87 -34.86
C GLN A 630 -5.38 -10.82 -34.44
N GLU A 631 -4.85 -9.63 -34.18
CA GLU A 631 -3.47 -9.40 -33.78
C GLU A 631 -3.07 -10.11 -32.48
N TYR A 632 -4.03 -10.47 -31.62
CA TYR A 632 -3.76 -11.28 -30.42
C TYR A 632 -3.73 -12.78 -30.75
N PHE A 633 -4.53 -13.24 -31.73
CA PHE A 633 -4.45 -14.61 -32.23
C PHE A 633 -3.12 -14.88 -32.95
N ASP A 634 -2.62 -13.89 -33.70
CA ASP A 634 -1.35 -13.98 -34.44
C ASP A 634 -0.14 -14.22 -33.52
N GLN A 635 -0.27 -13.91 -32.22
CA GLN A 635 0.76 -14.17 -31.22
C GLN A 635 0.86 -15.65 -30.82
N PHE A 636 -0.16 -16.45 -31.11
CA PHE A 636 -0.26 -17.86 -30.71
C PHE A 636 -0.58 -18.72 -31.93
N PRO A 637 0.40 -19.04 -32.80
CA PRO A 637 0.16 -19.85 -33.98
C PRO A 637 -0.45 -21.21 -33.61
N LEU A 638 -1.58 -21.56 -34.24
CA LEU A 638 -2.43 -22.68 -33.83
C LEU A 638 -1.68 -24.02 -33.77
N GLU A 639 -0.80 -24.25 -34.73
CA GLU A 639 0.03 -25.45 -34.85
C GLU A 639 1.05 -25.62 -33.73
N THR A 640 1.33 -24.54 -32.99
CA THR A 640 2.26 -24.52 -31.85
C THR A 640 1.56 -24.51 -30.50
N ILE A 641 0.24 -24.35 -30.46
CA ILE A 641 -0.52 -24.32 -29.20
C ILE A 641 -0.30 -25.61 -28.45
N GLU A 642 0.10 -25.53 -27.19
CA GLU A 642 0.13 -26.63 -26.24
C GLU A 642 -1.23 -26.75 -25.55
N LEU A 643 -1.59 -27.96 -25.14
CA LEU A 643 -2.80 -28.19 -24.35
C LEU A 643 -2.38 -28.48 -22.92
N ALA A 644 -3.27 -28.19 -21.97
CA ALA A 644 -3.08 -28.62 -20.60
C ALA A 644 -2.86 -30.15 -20.53
N PRO A 645 -2.09 -30.66 -19.54
CA PRO A 645 -1.93 -32.09 -19.32
C PRO A 645 -3.28 -32.74 -18.96
N ILE A 646 -3.88 -33.46 -19.90
CA ILE A 646 -5.16 -34.16 -19.69
C ILE A 646 -4.89 -35.66 -19.47
N LEU A 647 -5.25 -36.15 -18.30
CA LEU A 647 -5.32 -37.59 -18.03
C LEU A 647 -6.67 -38.12 -18.55
N LYS A 648 -6.62 -39.19 -19.33
CA LYS A 648 -7.85 -39.84 -19.82
C LYS A 648 -8.54 -40.56 -18.66
N ASN A 649 -9.85 -40.40 -18.55
CA ASN A 649 -10.66 -40.92 -17.44
C ASN A 649 -10.19 -40.43 -16.05
N ASP A 650 -9.65 -39.21 -15.97
CA ASP A 650 -9.24 -38.52 -14.73
C ASP A 650 -10.37 -38.33 -13.70
N THR A 651 -11.58 -38.76 -14.03
CA THR A 651 -12.73 -38.70 -13.14
C THR A 651 -13.09 -40.06 -12.52
N ASP A 652 -12.36 -41.14 -12.85
CA ASP A 652 -12.62 -42.50 -12.37
C ASP A 652 -12.43 -42.68 -10.84
N ASP A 653 -11.56 -41.88 -10.23
CA ASP A 653 -11.27 -41.89 -8.78
C ASP A 653 -11.81 -40.66 -8.03
N CYS A 654 -12.49 -39.76 -8.74
CA CYS A 654 -13.21 -38.63 -8.15
C CYS A 654 -14.48 -39.11 -7.43
N ALA A 655 -15.03 -38.25 -6.57
CA ALA A 655 -16.27 -38.50 -5.86
C ALA A 655 -17.43 -38.75 -6.84
N LYS A 656 -18.14 -39.86 -6.65
CA LYS A 656 -19.19 -40.32 -7.57
C LYS A 656 -20.36 -39.37 -7.61
N ILE A 657 -20.66 -38.72 -6.49
CA ILE A 657 -21.67 -37.66 -6.44
C ILE A 657 -21.38 -36.51 -7.42
N LEU A 658 -20.11 -36.12 -7.60
CA LEU A 658 -19.74 -35.04 -8.50
C LEU A 658 -19.85 -35.48 -9.97
N VAL A 659 -19.37 -36.68 -10.28
CA VAL A 659 -19.19 -37.15 -11.66
C VAL A 659 -20.36 -38.02 -12.14
N GLU A 660 -20.60 -39.15 -11.48
CA GLU A 660 -21.63 -40.13 -11.89
C GLU A 660 -23.05 -39.60 -11.64
N GLN A 661 -23.28 -39.01 -10.47
CA GLN A 661 -24.59 -38.44 -10.10
C GLN A 661 -24.73 -36.99 -10.60
N ASN A 662 -23.62 -36.38 -11.02
CA ASN A 662 -23.58 -35.06 -11.62
C ASN A 662 -24.17 -33.99 -10.68
N ASP A 663 -23.89 -34.03 -9.38
CA ASP A 663 -24.57 -33.23 -8.34
C ASP A 663 -23.99 -31.80 -8.20
N ILE A 664 -23.22 -31.33 -9.18
CA ILE A 664 -22.84 -29.91 -9.31
C ILE A 664 -24.02 -29.13 -9.90
N ALA A 665 -24.36 -27.96 -9.36
CA ALA A 665 -25.57 -27.25 -9.81
C ALA A 665 -25.52 -26.79 -11.29
N GLN A 666 -24.33 -26.49 -11.83
CA GLN A 666 -24.12 -26.15 -13.24
C GLN A 666 -22.98 -26.98 -13.84
N PRO A 667 -23.25 -28.21 -14.24
CA PRO A 667 -22.23 -29.12 -14.79
C PRO A 667 -22.00 -28.87 -16.28
N TRP A 668 -22.01 -27.60 -16.69
CA TRP A 668 -21.90 -27.21 -18.09
C TRP A 668 -20.52 -27.53 -18.69
N GLY A 669 -19.48 -27.69 -17.85
CA GLY A 669 -18.14 -27.98 -18.35
C GLY A 669 -18.00 -29.32 -19.04
N TRP A 670 -18.59 -30.41 -18.54
CA TRP A 670 -18.59 -31.69 -19.27
C TRP A 670 -19.38 -31.61 -20.57
N GLN A 671 -20.50 -30.87 -20.57
CA GLN A 671 -21.27 -30.65 -21.79
C GLN A 671 -20.46 -29.87 -22.83
N LYS A 672 -19.72 -28.84 -22.38
CA LYS A 672 -18.88 -28.03 -23.25
C LYS A 672 -17.68 -28.83 -23.78
N TYR A 673 -16.96 -29.54 -22.92
CA TYR A 673 -15.87 -30.44 -23.32
C TYR A 673 -16.33 -31.46 -24.37
N ARG A 674 -17.45 -32.17 -24.10
CA ARG A 674 -18.03 -33.12 -25.05
C ARG A 674 -18.35 -32.47 -26.40
N LYS A 675 -19.01 -31.31 -26.40
CA LYS A 675 -19.33 -30.59 -27.64
C LYS A 675 -18.06 -30.25 -28.43
N ILE A 676 -17.00 -29.76 -27.79
CA ILE A 676 -15.73 -29.46 -28.46
C ILE A 676 -15.10 -30.72 -29.04
N MET A 677 -14.97 -31.78 -28.23
CA MET A 677 -14.33 -33.02 -28.66
C MET A 677 -15.09 -33.74 -29.78
N GLU A 678 -16.42 -33.77 -29.73
CA GLU A 678 -17.25 -34.35 -30.79
C GLU A 678 -17.27 -33.56 -32.10
N ASN A 679 -16.82 -32.29 -32.09
CA ASN A 679 -16.89 -31.38 -33.22
C ASN A 679 -15.52 -30.93 -33.75
N GLY A 680 -14.48 -31.74 -33.53
CA GLY A 680 -13.13 -31.47 -34.06
C GLY A 680 -12.00 -31.96 -33.17
N GLY A 681 -12.32 -32.65 -32.07
CA GLY A 681 -11.36 -33.30 -31.20
C GLY A 681 -10.32 -32.32 -30.65
N GLU A 682 -9.09 -32.83 -30.55
CA GLU A 682 -7.94 -32.07 -30.07
C GLU A 682 -7.67 -30.79 -30.86
N GLN A 683 -7.92 -30.79 -32.18
CA GLN A 683 -7.74 -29.58 -33.00
C GLN A 683 -8.69 -28.46 -32.57
N GLN A 684 -9.96 -28.78 -32.29
CA GLN A 684 -10.92 -27.80 -31.80
C GLN A 684 -10.57 -27.33 -30.38
N LEU A 685 -10.03 -28.22 -29.55
CA LEU A 685 -9.54 -27.88 -28.21
C LEU A 685 -8.30 -26.97 -28.25
N ARG A 686 -7.41 -27.13 -29.24
CA ARG A 686 -6.29 -26.20 -29.48
C ARG A 686 -6.80 -24.83 -29.92
N GLN A 687 -7.82 -24.75 -30.76
CA GLN A 687 -8.42 -23.46 -31.13
C GLN A 687 -9.15 -22.79 -29.96
N TRP A 688 -9.81 -23.58 -29.11
CA TRP A 688 -10.37 -23.12 -27.84
C TRP A 688 -9.27 -22.48 -26.99
N THR A 689 -8.19 -23.22 -26.71
CA THR A 689 -7.04 -22.74 -25.93
C THR A 689 -6.38 -21.51 -26.55
N GLN A 690 -6.17 -21.49 -27.87
CA GLN A 690 -5.65 -20.33 -28.60
C GLN A 690 -6.51 -19.06 -28.35
N ALA A 691 -7.83 -19.20 -28.44
CA ALA A 691 -8.73 -18.06 -28.25
C ALA A 691 -8.72 -17.54 -26.81
N TYR A 692 -8.58 -18.43 -25.82
CA TYR A 692 -8.41 -18.04 -24.43
C TYR A 692 -7.10 -17.25 -24.22
N LEU A 693 -5.97 -17.77 -24.71
CA LEU A 693 -4.67 -17.09 -24.62
C LEU A 693 -4.68 -15.72 -25.33
N ALA A 694 -5.34 -15.63 -26.49
CA ALA A 694 -5.55 -14.35 -27.19
C ALA A 694 -6.38 -13.36 -26.36
N CYS A 695 -7.43 -13.83 -25.67
CA CYS A 695 -8.23 -13.00 -24.78
C CYS A 695 -7.43 -12.55 -23.54
N VAL A 696 -6.60 -13.42 -22.96
CA VAL A 696 -5.72 -13.08 -21.84
C VAL A 696 -4.71 -12.00 -22.25
N ALA A 697 -4.04 -12.16 -23.40
CA ALA A 697 -3.11 -11.16 -23.93
C ALA A 697 -3.79 -9.82 -24.25
N PHE A 698 -5.03 -9.86 -24.73
CA PHE A 698 -5.83 -8.66 -24.98
C PHE A 698 -6.16 -7.89 -23.69
N VAL A 699 -6.51 -8.61 -22.61
CA VAL A 699 -6.80 -7.99 -21.31
C VAL A 699 -5.53 -7.49 -20.62
N ASP A 700 -4.40 -8.20 -20.78
CA ASP A 700 -3.10 -7.71 -20.32
C ASP A 700 -2.76 -6.34 -20.92
N ASP A 701 -2.98 -6.15 -22.23
CA ASP A 701 -2.78 -4.86 -22.90
C ASP A 701 -3.70 -3.76 -22.32
N GLN A 702 -4.94 -4.11 -21.96
CA GLN A 702 -5.88 -3.16 -21.35
C GLN A 702 -5.47 -2.80 -19.91
N ALA A 703 -4.97 -3.77 -19.14
CA ALA A 703 -4.38 -3.52 -17.84
C ALA A 703 -3.15 -2.63 -17.96
N GLY A 704 -2.28 -2.87 -18.96
CA GLY A 704 -1.11 -2.04 -19.27
C GLY A 704 -1.45 -0.57 -19.46
N LYS A 705 -2.50 -0.26 -20.23
CA LYS A 705 -2.98 1.13 -20.43
C LYS A 705 -3.39 1.82 -19.13
N ILE A 706 -4.00 1.09 -18.20
CA ILE A 706 -4.38 1.62 -16.87
C ILE A 706 -3.13 1.87 -16.03
N LEU A 707 -2.19 0.92 -16.02
CA LEU A 707 -0.92 1.04 -15.29
C LEU A 707 -0.10 2.22 -15.81
N ASP A 708 0.01 2.39 -17.13
CA ASP A 708 0.71 3.52 -17.75
C ASP A 708 0.07 4.85 -17.36
N ALA A 709 -1.27 4.95 -17.42
CA ALA A 709 -1.97 6.15 -17.00
C ALA A 709 -1.81 6.45 -15.50
N LEU A 710 -1.74 5.42 -14.65
CA LEU A 710 -1.47 5.59 -13.22
C LEU A 710 -0.04 6.08 -13.00
N ASP A 711 0.95 5.48 -13.68
CA ASP A 711 2.36 5.83 -13.57
C ASP A 711 2.64 7.27 -14.08
N GLU A 712 1.89 7.72 -15.10
CA GLU A 712 1.90 9.11 -15.60
C GLU A 712 1.13 10.09 -14.71
N SER A 713 0.26 9.58 -13.82
CA SER A 713 -0.57 10.40 -12.94
C SER A 713 0.21 10.85 -11.69
N PRO A 714 -0.28 11.89 -10.99
CA PRO A 714 0.29 12.27 -9.70
C PRO A 714 0.07 11.26 -8.56
N TYR A 715 -0.70 10.19 -8.81
CA TYR A 715 -1.05 9.19 -7.80
C TYR A 715 -0.09 7.99 -7.80
N ALA A 716 0.86 7.92 -8.74
CA ALA A 716 1.76 6.78 -8.98
C ALA A 716 2.53 6.32 -7.73
N CYS A 717 2.88 7.25 -6.85
CA CYS A 717 3.68 6.97 -5.65
C CYS A 717 2.86 6.59 -4.42
N ASN A 718 1.53 6.73 -4.45
CA ASN A 718 0.67 6.47 -3.29
C ASN A 718 -0.66 5.82 -3.71
N THR A 719 -0.56 4.76 -4.52
CA THR A 719 -1.70 3.96 -4.95
C THR A 719 -1.38 2.48 -4.80
N LEU A 720 -2.25 1.75 -4.12
CA LEU A 720 -2.22 0.29 -4.10
C LEU A 720 -2.94 -0.23 -5.35
N VAL A 721 -2.27 -1.09 -6.11
CA VAL A 721 -2.80 -1.71 -7.32
C VAL A 721 -2.99 -3.18 -7.06
N ILE A 722 -4.19 -3.67 -7.33
CA ILE A 722 -4.60 -5.05 -7.14
C ILE A 722 -5.07 -5.59 -8.48
N LEU A 723 -4.50 -6.72 -8.91
CA LEU A 723 -4.98 -7.48 -10.04
C LEU A 723 -5.43 -8.85 -9.58
N THR A 724 -6.66 -9.24 -9.93
CA THR A 724 -7.21 -10.55 -9.55
C THR A 724 -8.27 -11.04 -10.52
N SER A 725 -8.86 -12.20 -10.19
CA SER A 725 -9.99 -12.81 -10.87
C SER A 725 -11.11 -13.11 -9.89
N ASP A 726 -12.36 -13.21 -10.36
CA ASP A 726 -13.46 -13.69 -9.51
C ASP A 726 -13.43 -15.21 -9.31
N HIS A 727 -12.90 -15.98 -10.25
CA HIS A 727 -12.69 -17.42 -10.15
C HIS A 727 -11.79 -17.91 -11.29
N GLY A 728 -11.28 -19.15 -11.16
CA GLY A 728 -10.55 -19.81 -12.23
C GLY A 728 -11.46 -20.36 -13.33
N TYR A 729 -10.86 -21.16 -14.22
CA TYR A 729 -11.52 -21.81 -15.34
C TYR A 729 -10.73 -23.05 -15.80
N HIS A 730 -11.41 -24.18 -15.97
CA HIS A 730 -10.82 -25.39 -16.54
C HIS A 730 -10.61 -25.28 -18.06
N MET A 731 -9.46 -25.74 -18.52
CA MET A 731 -9.05 -25.74 -19.94
C MET A 731 -8.98 -27.15 -20.55
N GLY A 732 -9.37 -28.18 -19.78
CA GLY A 732 -9.60 -29.54 -20.25
C GLY A 732 -9.37 -30.62 -19.20
N GLU A 733 -8.77 -30.25 -18.07
CA GLU A 733 -8.58 -31.07 -16.88
C GLU A 733 -9.92 -31.71 -16.46
N LYS A 734 -9.89 -32.96 -16.00
CA LYS A 734 -11.11 -33.74 -15.66
C LYS A 734 -12.15 -33.81 -16.78
N GLU A 735 -11.71 -33.68 -18.03
CA GLU A 735 -12.55 -33.64 -19.24
C GLU A 735 -13.64 -32.56 -19.14
N TYR A 736 -13.27 -31.40 -18.58
CA TYR A 736 -14.17 -30.32 -18.20
C TYR A 736 -13.70 -28.98 -18.79
N LEU A 737 -14.62 -28.20 -19.40
CA LEU A 737 -14.35 -26.84 -19.91
C LEU A 737 -15.32 -25.83 -19.30
N PHE A 738 -15.13 -25.45 -18.05
CA PHE A 738 -15.91 -24.41 -17.39
C PHE A 738 -15.31 -24.08 -16.02
N LYS A 739 -16.04 -23.29 -15.25
CA LYS A 739 -15.88 -23.10 -13.81
C LYS A 739 -16.90 -23.94 -13.02
N TYR A 740 -17.12 -23.56 -11.77
CA TYR A 740 -18.14 -24.11 -10.90
C TYR A 740 -17.93 -25.57 -10.50
N SER A 741 -16.68 -25.91 -10.22
CA SER A 741 -16.28 -27.20 -9.63
C SER A 741 -15.48 -26.96 -8.35
N PRO A 742 -15.32 -27.96 -7.46
CA PRO A 742 -14.48 -27.83 -6.26
C PRO A 742 -12.97 -28.03 -6.52
N TRP A 743 -12.55 -28.27 -7.78
CA TRP A 743 -11.16 -28.57 -8.15
C TRP A 743 -10.30 -27.32 -8.34
N GLU A 744 -8.98 -27.51 -8.39
CA GLU A 744 -7.98 -26.44 -8.44
C GLU A 744 -8.29 -25.37 -9.50
N GLU A 745 -8.45 -25.79 -10.76
CA GLU A 745 -8.58 -24.87 -11.90
C GLU A 745 -9.80 -23.96 -11.82
N SER A 746 -10.84 -24.36 -11.10
CA SER A 746 -12.01 -23.51 -10.92
C SER A 746 -11.89 -22.59 -9.71
N VAL A 747 -11.13 -22.98 -8.69
CA VAL A 747 -11.03 -22.29 -7.40
C VAL A 747 -9.86 -21.31 -7.37
N ARG A 748 -8.69 -21.72 -7.87
CA ARG A 748 -7.47 -20.91 -7.86
C ARG A 748 -7.63 -19.70 -8.76
N ILE A 749 -7.13 -18.57 -8.29
CA ILE A 749 -7.15 -17.31 -9.02
C ILE A 749 -5.77 -16.66 -9.00
N PRO A 750 -5.43 -15.87 -10.02
CA PRO A 750 -4.32 -14.93 -9.91
C PRO A 750 -4.64 -13.87 -8.87
N LEU A 751 -3.64 -13.51 -8.07
CA LEU A 751 -3.69 -12.33 -7.20
C LEU A 751 -2.31 -11.69 -7.14
N VAL A 752 -2.23 -10.42 -7.56
CA VAL A 752 -1.04 -9.59 -7.49
C VAL A 752 -1.42 -8.29 -6.80
N VAL A 753 -0.59 -7.85 -5.86
CA VAL A 753 -0.74 -6.57 -5.17
C VAL A 753 0.59 -5.83 -5.22
N ALA A 754 0.58 -4.57 -5.63
CA ALA A 754 1.75 -3.70 -5.67
C ALA A 754 1.39 -2.30 -5.17
N GLY A 755 2.34 -1.59 -4.54
CA GLY A 755 2.06 -0.24 -4.05
C GLY A 755 2.90 0.15 -2.83
N PRO A 756 2.55 1.27 -2.18
CA PRO A 756 3.27 1.73 -0.99
C PRO A 756 3.20 0.68 0.12
N GLY A 757 4.35 0.38 0.74
CA GLY A 757 4.45 -0.64 1.78
C GLY A 757 4.14 -2.07 1.35
N VAL A 758 4.30 -2.39 0.07
CA VAL A 758 4.28 -3.77 -0.42
C VAL A 758 5.70 -4.15 -0.84
N ALA A 759 6.16 -5.34 -0.45
CA ALA A 759 7.42 -5.89 -0.91
C ALA A 759 7.42 -6.08 -2.43
N THR A 760 8.59 -6.01 -3.06
CA THR A 760 8.72 -6.01 -4.52
C THR A 760 9.33 -7.31 -5.02
N ASN A 761 8.81 -7.81 -6.15
CA ASN A 761 9.33 -8.99 -6.84
C ASN A 761 9.38 -10.26 -5.96
N LEU A 762 8.38 -10.45 -5.10
CA LEU A 762 8.28 -11.61 -4.22
C LEU A 762 7.02 -12.42 -4.49
N ALA A 763 7.07 -13.68 -4.05
CA ALA A 763 5.95 -14.61 -4.11
C ALA A 763 5.52 -14.99 -2.69
N CYS A 764 4.22 -15.24 -2.53
CA CYS A 764 3.64 -15.73 -1.29
C CYS A 764 2.88 -17.04 -1.56
N SER A 765 3.32 -18.15 -0.95
CA SER A 765 2.67 -19.46 -1.04
C SER A 765 1.57 -19.66 0.00
N THR A 766 1.46 -18.74 0.98
CA THR A 766 0.44 -18.77 2.03
C THR A 766 -0.95 -18.76 1.38
N PRO A 767 -1.84 -19.70 1.74
CA PRO A 767 -3.20 -19.73 1.22
C PRO A 767 -3.98 -18.48 1.63
N VAL A 768 -4.59 -17.80 0.66
CA VAL A 768 -5.41 -16.60 0.87
C VAL A 768 -6.69 -16.67 0.04
N SER A 769 -7.68 -15.83 0.36
CA SER A 769 -8.98 -15.81 -0.29
C SER A 769 -9.41 -14.41 -0.73
N LEU A 770 -10.35 -14.31 -1.68
CA LEU A 770 -10.87 -13.01 -2.14
C LEU A 770 -11.44 -12.13 -1.02
N ILE A 771 -12.10 -12.73 -0.01
CA ILE A 771 -12.63 -11.99 1.15
C ILE A 771 -11.55 -11.22 1.93
N ASP A 772 -10.27 -11.60 1.81
CA ASP A 772 -9.16 -10.98 2.52
C ASP A 772 -8.82 -9.59 1.95
N LEU A 773 -9.26 -9.28 0.72
CA LEU A 773 -9.00 -7.98 0.09
C LEU A 773 -9.71 -6.82 0.80
N TYR A 774 -10.95 -7.01 1.26
CA TYR A 774 -11.68 -5.94 1.95
C TYR A 774 -10.97 -5.49 3.24
N PRO A 775 -10.67 -6.35 4.23
CA PRO A 775 -9.93 -5.94 5.42
C PRO A 775 -8.53 -5.38 5.07
N THR A 776 -7.87 -5.91 4.05
CA THR A 776 -6.59 -5.37 3.55
C THR A 776 -6.72 -3.92 3.10
N PHE A 777 -7.77 -3.60 2.34
CA PHE A 777 -7.97 -2.23 1.85
C PHE A 777 -8.28 -1.28 3.00
N THR A 778 -9.07 -1.72 3.99
CA THR A 778 -9.34 -0.91 5.19
C THR A 778 -8.10 -0.66 6.04
N ASP A 779 -7.20 -1.65 6.13
CA ASP A 779 -5.93 -1.55 6.85
C ASP A 779 -5.00 -0.51 6.20
N TYR A 780 -4.73 -0.62 4.89
CA TYR A 780 -3.91 0.36 4.17
C TYR A 780 -4.53 1.76 4.16
N ALA A 781 -5.86 1.86 4.06
CA ALA A 781 -6.58 3.13 4.13
C ALA A 781 -6.65 3.73 5.55
N ARG A 782 -6.20 2.99 6.57
CA ARG A 782 -6.22 3.38 7.99
C ARG A 782 -7.63 3.71 8.46
N MET A 783 -8.59 2.87 8.09
CA MET A 783 -10.01 3.03 8.41
C MET A 783 -10.45 1.94 9.41
N PRO A 784 -11.41 2.25 10.31
CA PRO A 784 -11.99 1.20 11.14
C PRO A 784 -12.69 0.18 10.22
N PRO A 785 -12.46 -1.13 10.40
CA PRO A 785 -13.12 -2.13 9.57
C PRO A 785 -14.64 -2.09 9.79
N PRO A 786 -15.46 -2.41 8.76
CA PRO A 786 -16.89 -2.56 8.94
C PRO A 786 -17.24 -3.67 9.95
N PRO A 787 -18.44 -3.64 10.56
CA PRO A 787 -18.87 -4.70 11.45
C PRO A 787 -18.90 -6.06 10.72
N ARG A 788 -18.27 -7.08 11.32
CA ARG A 788 -18.31 -8.49 10.90
C ARG A 788 -17.77 -8.72 9.48
N LEU A 789 -16.46 -8.87 9.37
CA LEU A 789 -15.78 -9.44 8.19
C LEU A 789 -15.34 -10.88 8.51
N ASP A 790 -15.37 -11.75 7.50
CA ASP A 790 -14.86 -13.12 7.63
C ASP A 790 -13.38 -13.22 7.18
N GLY A 791 -12.91 -12.26 6.37
CA GLY A 791 -11.53 -12.22 5.88
C GLY A 791 -10.55 -11.56 6.85
N PHE A 792 -9.27 -11.65 6.53
CA PHE A 792 -8.15 -11.11 7.30
C PHE A 792 -7.28 -10.20 6.44
N SER A 793 -6.66 -9.16 7.03
CA SER A 793 -5.74 -8.29 6.30
C SER A 793 -4.52 -9.08 5.81
N LEU A 794 -4.23 -8.96 4.51
CA LEU A 794 -3.04 -9.52 3.84
C LEU A 794 -1.79 -8.66 4.08
N ARG A 795 -1.92 -7.49 4.70
CA ARG A 795 -0.82 -6.53 4.87
C ARG A 795 0.47 -7.15 5.44
N PRO A 796 0.45 -8.01 6.48
CA PRO A 796 1.68 -8.67 6.95
C PRO A 796 2.37 -9.53 5.88
N LEU A 797 1.58 -10.22 5.04
CA LEU A 797 2.09 -11.03 3.93
C LEU A 797 2.56 -10.18 2.75
N LEU A 798 2.03 -8.96 2.60
CA LEU A 798 2.45 -8.00 1.58
C LEU A 798 3.75 -7.29 1.97
N GLU A 799 3.93 -7.00 3.25
CA GLU A 799 5.14 -6.34 3.78
C GLU A 799 6.32 -7.32 3.91
N ASP A 800 6.07 -8.55 4.38
CA ASP A 800 7.09 -9.60 4.53
C ASP A 800 6.51 -10.99 4.19
N PRO A 801 6.37 -11.32 2.90
CA PRO A 801 5.84 -12.62 2.48
C PRO A 801 6.71 -13.80 2.95
N ALA A 802 8.01 -13.58 3.15
CA ALA A 802 8.94 -14.63 3.56
C ALA A 802 8.75 -15.04 5.03
N ALA A 803 8.30 -14.13 5.90
CA ALA A 803 7.97 -14.47 7.28
C ALA A 803 6.72 -15.36 7.39
N GLY A 804 5.78 -15.25 6.45
CA GLY A 804 4.53 -16.03 6.44
C GLY A 804 3.62 -15.82 7.65
N LYS A 805 3.87 -14.79 8.47
CA LYS A 805 3.14 -14.51 9.71
C LYS A 805 1.94 -13.62 9.42
N TRP A 806 0.74 -14.15 9.61
CA TRP A 806 -0.50 -13.39 9.53
C TRP A 806 -1.57 -13.98 10.44
N ALA A 807 -2.71 -13.29 10.57
CA ALA A 807 -3.78 -13.68 11.49
C ALA A 807 -4.81 -14.64 10.88
N GLY A 808 -4.79 -14.84 9.55
CA GLY A 808 -5.75 -15.70 8.86
C GLY A 808 -5.43 -17.20 8.98
N PRO A 809 -6.33 -18.06 8.48
CA PRO A 809 -6.16 -19.51 8.53
C PRO A 809 -4.99 -19.99 7.66
N ALA A 810 -4.42 -21.15 7.99
CA ALA A 810 -3.40 -21.81 7.17
C ALA A 810 -3.97 -22.52 5.91
N PHE A 811 -5.16 -22.13 5.47
CA PHE A 811 -5.88 -22.70 4.34
C PHE A 811 -6.87 -21.68 3.75
N SER A 812 -7.18 -21.82 2.46
CA SER A 812 -8.31 -21.14 1.82
C SER A 812 -9.53 -22.06 1.76
N LEU A 813 -10.73 -21.47 1.72
CA LEU A 813 -12.01 -22.18 1.67
C LEU A 813 -12.85 -21.69 0.50
N ALA A 814 -13.26 -22.62 -0.35
CA ALA A 814 -14.20 -22.41 -1.44
C ALA A 814 -15.41 -23.31 -1.30
N ALA A 815 -16.56 -22.83 -1.75
CA ALA A 815 -17.81 -23.59 -1.76
C ALA A 815 -18.44 -23.62 -3.15
N SER A 816 -18.84 -24.81 -3.60
CA SER A 816 -19.48 -25.06 -4.89
C SER A 816 -20.88 -25.61 -4.66
N ALA A 817 -21.90 -24.98 -5.25
CA ALA A 817 -23.26 -25.37 -4.92
C ALA A 817 -23.66 -26.72 -5.54
N SER A 818 -24.47 -27.47 -4.81
CA SER A 818 -25.06 -28.71 -5.32
C SER A 818 -26.34 -28.47 -6.11
N LYS A 819 -26.94 -29.55 -6.63
CA LYS A 819 -28.28 -29.53 -7.25
C LYS A 819 -29.44 -29.43 -6.27
N VAL A 820 -29.18 -29.38 -4.96
CA VAL A 820 -30.25 -29.23 -3.96
C VAL A 820 -31.01 -27.92 -4.23
N PRO A 821 -32.35 -27.97 -4.42
CA PRO A 821 -33.13 -26.77 -4.67
C PRO A 821 -33.11 -25.84 -3.46
N VAL A 822 -32.77 -24.58 -3.71
CA VAL A 822 -32.82 -23.52 -2.70
C VAL A 822 -33.94 -22.54 -3.08
N GLU A 823 -34.78 -22.18 -2.11
CA GLU A 823 -35.79 -21.15 -2.31
C GLU A 823 -35.14 -19.79 -2.58
N GLN A 824 -35.75 -19.02 -3.48
CA GLN A 824 -35.27 -17.70 -3.83
C GLN A 824 -35.22 -16.77 -2.61
N ASN A 825 -34.12 -16.04 -2.44
CA ASN A 825 -33.89 -15.09 -1.33
C ASN A 825 -33.81 -15.72 0.07
N VAL A 826 -33.74 -17.05 0.16
CA VAL A 826 -33.46 -17.77 1.41
C VAL A 826 -31.98 -18.19 1.40
N PRO A 827 -31.23 -17.97 2.50
CA PRO A 827 -29.88 -18.50 2.65
C PRO A 827 -29.88 -20.02 2.51
N ALA A 828 -29.03 -20.56 1.64
CA ALA A 828 -28.86 -22.00 1.50
C ALA A 828 -28.09 -22.55 2.71
N LYS A 829 -28.35 -23.81 3.05
CA LYS A 829 -27.60 -24.52 4.09
C LYS A 829 -26.22 -24.89 3.58
N ALA A 830 -25.23 -24.80 4.46
CA ALA A 830 -23.88 -25.26 4.22
C ALA A 830 -23.85 -26.77 4.00
N SER A 831 -24.65 -27.54 4.75
CA SER A 831 -24.75 -29.01 4.63
C SER A 831 -25.17 -29.50 3.24
N ASP A 832 -25.79 -28.64 2.44
CA ASP A 832 -26.27 -28.96 1.10
C ASP A 832 -25.20 -28.68 0.01
N GLN A 833 -24.00 -28.20 0.37
CA GLN A 833 -22.99 -27.77 -0.60
C GLN A 833 -21.74 -28.66 -0.60
N HIS A 834 -20.91 -28.51 -1.62
CA HIS A 834 -19.58 -29.12 -1.71
C HIS A 834 -18.52 -28.11 -1.29
N PHE A 835 -17.53 -28.53 -0.52
CA PHE A 835 -16.47 -27.64 -0.02
C PHE A 835 -15.10 -28.10 -0.50
N SER A 836 -14.26 -27.11 -0.80
CA SER A 836 -12.86 -27.31 -1.17
C SER A 836 -11.98 -26.47 -0.25
N LEU A 837 -11.06 -27.14 0.45
CA LEU A 837 -10.11 -26.56 1.37
C LEU A 837 -8.70 -26.75 0.81
N ARG A 838 -7.93 -25.67 0.67
CA ARG A 838 -6.56 -25.71 0.13
C ARG A 838 -5.57 -25.16 1.15
N THR A 839 -4.75 -26.04 1.71
CA THR A 839 -3.55 -25.65 2.50
C THR A 839 -2.41 -25.24 1.55
N GLU A 840 -1.18 -25.05 2.01
CA GLU A 840 -0.03 -24.84 1.10
C GLU A 840 0.26 -26.10 0.26
N ARG A 841 0.05 -27.31 0.81
CA ARG A 841 0.39 -28.58 0.15
C ARG A 841 -0.80 -29.40 -0.35
N TYR A 842 -1.88 -29.45 0.43
CA TYR A 842 -2.99 -30.36 0.18
C TYR A 842 -4.26 -29.62 -0.23
N ARG A 843 -4.98 -30.18 -1.20
CA ARG A 843 -6.40 -29.88 -1.43
C ARG A 843 -7.25 -31.00 -0.86
N TYR A 844 -8.25 -30.65 -0.06
CA TYR A 844 -9.25 -31.56 0.48
C TYR A 844 -10.63 -31.11 0.04
N ILE A 845 -11.40 -32.03 -0.52
CA ILE A 845 -12.77 -31.80 -0.97
C ILE A 845 -13.70 -32.68 -0.14
N ARG A 846 -14.76 -32.08 0.42
CA ARG A 846 -15.87 -32.80 1.06
C ARG A 846 -17.15 -32.52 0.31
N CYS A 847 -17.73 -33.56 -0.27
CA CYS A 847 -19.01 -33.47 -0.95
C CYS A 847 -20.16 -33.56 0.05
N ARG A 848 -21.34 -33.03 -0.31
CA ARG A 848 -22.50 -32.99 0.60
C ARG A 848 -23.01 -34.35 1.08
N ASN A 849 -22.67 -35.44 0.41
CA ASN A 849 -23.03 -36.80 0.84
C ASN A 849 -21.95 -37.49 1.68
N GLY A 850 -20.86 -36.78 1.99
CA GLY A 850 -19.73 -37.30 2.76
C GLY A 850 -18.66 -38.01 1.92
N GLU A 851 -18.79 -38.09 0.59
CA GLU A 851 -17.65 -38.49 -0.26
C GLU A 851 -16.54 -37.45 -0.20
N GLU A 852 -15.29 -37.91 -0.31
CA GLU A 852 -14.11 -37.10 -0.06
C GLU A 852 -13.06 -37.28 -1.15
N GLU A 853 -12.33 -36.21 -1.44
CA GLU A 853 -11.14 -36.24 -2.28
C GLU A 853 -9.97 -35.57 -1.55
N LEU A 854 -8.75 -36.08 -1.75
CA LEU A 854 -7.51 -35.52 -1.20
C LEU A 854 -6.41 -35.54 -2.26
N TYR A 855 -5.82 -34.39 -2.56
CA TYR A 855 -4.74 -34.26 -3.55
C TYR A 855 -3.48 -33.64 -2.90
N ASP A 856 -2.32 -34.22 -3.18
CA ASP A 856 -1.01 -33.74 -2.72
C ASP A 856 -0.32 -32.92 -3.82
N HIS A 857 -0.53 -31.60 -3.83
CA HIS A 857 -0.04 -30.70 -4.88
C HIS A 857 1.48 -30.65 -5.02
N ARG A 858 2.22 -31.11 -3.99
CA ARG A 858 3.68 -31.19 -4.08
C ARG A 858 4.14 -32.29 -5.04
N ASN A 859 3.40 -33.41 -5.08
CA ASN A 859 3.77 -34.60 -5.86
C ASN A 859 2.83 -34.85 -7.05
N ASP A 860 1.61 -34.30 -6.99
CA ASP A 860 0.55 -34.40 -7.97
C ASP A 860 -0.11 -33.01 -8.17
N PRO A 861 0.59 -32.08 -8.85
CA PRO A 861 0.06 -30.72 -9.06
C PRO A 861 -1.16 -30.68 -10.00
N ASN A 862 -1.45 -31.75 -10.73
CA ASN A 862 -2.59 -31.82 -11.66
C ASN A 862 -3.83 -32.49 -11.04
N GLU A 863 -3.77 -32.91 -9.76
CA GLU A 863 -4.87 -33.57 -9.05
C GLU A 863 -5.38 -34.85 -9.74
N TRP A 864 -4.47 -35.71 -10.21
CA TRP A 864 -4.78 -36.97 -10.90
C TRP A 864 -5.01 -38.17 -9.99
N ILE A 865 -4.58 -38.11 -8.73
CA ILE A 865 -4.69 -39.24 -7.79
C ILE A 865 -5.40 -38.78 -6.52
N ASN A 866 -6.63 -39.26 -6.33
CA ASN A 866 -7.37 -39.09 -5.09
C ASN A 866 -6.82 -40.01 -3.98
N LEU A 867 -6.20 -39.40 -2.96
CA LEU A 867 -5.56 -40.06 -1.84
C LEU A 867 -6.48 -40.29 -0.64
N ALA A 868 -7.76 -39.89 -0.68
CA ALA A 868 -8.64 -39.95 0.49
C ALA A 868 -8.84 -41.38 1.02
N GLY A 869 -8.78 -42.38 0.13
CA GLY A 869 -8.85 -43.80 0.49
C GLY A 869 -7.53 -44.43 0.91
N ASN A 870 -6.40 -43.71 0.82
CA ASN A 870 -5.08 -44.24 1.12
C ASN A 870 -4.77 -44.14 2.64
N PRO A 871 -4.57 -45.26 3.36
CA PRO A 871 -4.28 -45.26 4.79
C PRO A 871 -3.03 -44.45 5.19
N GLU A 872 -2.04 -44.30 4.31
CA GLU A 872 -0.82 -43.52 4.58
C GLU A 872 -1.11 -42.04 4.83
N PHE A 873 -2.20 -41.51 4.27
CA PHE A 873 -2.63 -40.12 4.42
C PHE A 873 -3.72 -39.95 5.48
N GLY A 874 -4.06 -40.99 6.24
CA GLY A 874 -5.18 -40.96 7.19
C GLY A 874 -5.05 -39.90 8.29
N GLN A 875 -3.83 -39.62 8.75
CA GLN A 875 -3.58 -38.55 9.74
C GLN A 875 -3.80 -37.16 9.15
N GLU A 876 -3.31 -36.93 7.94
CA GLU A 876 -3.48 -35.64 7.24
C GLU A 876 -4.96 -35.42 6.91
N LEU A 877 -5.64 -36.43 6.39
CA LEU A 877 -7.08 -36.38 6.09
C LEU A 877 -7.90 -36.05 7.35
N ALA A 878 -7.58 -36.65 8.51
CA ALA A 878 -8.24 -36.32 9.77
C ALA A 878 -8.02 -34.86 10.20
N SER A 879 -6.80 -34.34 10.03
CA SER A 879 -6.45 -32.94 10.29
C SER A 879 -7.22 -31.98 9.36
N LEU A 880 -7.37 -32.32 8.08
CA LEU A 880 -8.11 -31.51 7.10
C LEU A 880 -9.62 -31.54 7.35
N ARG A 881 -10.18 -32.68 7.77
CA ARG A 881 -11.57 -32.79 8.23
C ARG A 881 -11.85 -31.85 9.40
N GLU A 882 -10.99 -31.87 10.42
CA GLU A 882 -11.13 -31.01 11.59
C GLU A 882 -11.10 -29.52 11.21
N LYS A 883 -10.14 -29.12 10.37
CA LYS A 883 -10.08 -27.73 9.85
C LYS A 883 -11.36 -27.35 9.11
N LEU A 884 -11.88 -28.23 8.27
CA LEU A 884 -13.11 -27.96 7.53
C LEU A 884 -14.34 -27.86 8.45
N GLU A 885 -14.43 -28.71 9.48
CA GLU A 885 -15.51 -28.67 10.48
C GLU A 885 -15.48 -27.41 11.34
N GLN A 886 -14.29 -26.86 11.61
CA GLN A 886 -14.15 -25.57 12.29
C GLN A 886 -14.54 -24.39 11.39
N ALA A 887 -14.29 -24.49 10.08
CA ALA A 887 -14.53 -23.41 9.12
C ALA A 887 -15.96 -23.37 8.58
N VAL A 888 -16.67 -24.50 8.57
CA VAL A 888 -18.02 -24.63 8.02
C VAL A 888 -19.04 -24.82 9.15
N PRO A 889 -20.10 -24.00 9.22
CA PRO A 889 -21.16 -24.15 10.22
C PRO A 889 -21.80 -25.54 10.19
N GLN A 890 -22.15 -26.05 11.37
CA GLN A 890 -22.98 -27.25 11.52
C GLN A 890 -24.46 -26.81 11.56
N ASP A 891 -25.18 -27.05 10.48
CA ASP A 891 -26.60 -26.67 10.31
C ASP A 891 -27.59 -27.73 10.84
#